data_AF-A8ZLT6-F1
#
_entry.id   AF-A8ZLT6-F1
#
_cell.length_a   1.000
_cell.length_b   1.000
_cell.length_c   1.000
_cell.angle_alpha   90.00
_cell.angle_beta   90.00
_cell.angle_gamma   90.00
#
_symmetry.space_group_name_H-M   'P 1'
#
loop_
_entity.id
_entity.type
_entity.pdbx_description
1 polymer ?
#
loop_
_entity_poly.entity_id
_entity_poly.type
_entity_poly.pdbx_seq_one_letter_code
_entity_poly.pdbx_strand_id
1 'polypeptide(L)'
;MTSAINTKPILIAGLSDLWVETIGDPQISIAILDGFVDQSHPSLAEAKLTNLETIALKASQQGSAAQHGTQIASIIFGQHQSLLKGIAPQCRGLVIPIFADGNQQAIDNNKFSETIAPCSQLDLARAILLAANQGAHIINISGGQLTPSGAADPILTNAVRYCMENNILIVAAAGNEGCNCLHVPGALPSVLVVGAMSATGTPLNFSNWGEAYRTQGVLALGENIPGAVLGGGITSSSGTSYATAIVSGIAALLLSLQVKRGQTPNPQAIRTAILQSALPCDDRPALECRRFLAGRLNVKEALSIILQKGETMSENIDVETVQPDSNGAVQAALSSNQSQIPAVQAATYNPPPTEVMPHPAQAQISLLTQVSPSAISPSACSCGEGGKTSSQAPSQAQLVYALGQLGYDFGTEARQDSIQEHMGEGANPHDPRQFLPYLDENPWDAAMVVWTLSLDATPIYAIQPFGAYAEQGYERLRQFLKEQLEEGVERISAPGVIVGQVTLMSGQTVPVILPTLRCMYSWTTSALIKTVCGESPDESAVQGVTNFLERVYYELRNLGIMPQERAINYAATNALNIERIFEAAILEEMDLDSIEVEPSPLCRQDSECWDVKLTFFNPRRVFEQARKVYRFTVDVSDMCPVSVGRVRSWFVR
;
A
#
# COMPACT_ATOMS: atom_id res chain seq x y z
N MET A 1 -8.80 -43.58 -12.70
CA MET A 1 -7.35 -43.76 -12.90
C MET A 1 -6.63 -42.73 -12.05
N THR A 2 -6.13 -43.16 -10.90
CA THR A 2 -5.44 -42.33 -9.90
C THR A 2 -4.05 -41.96 -10.42
N SER A 3 -3.91 -40.72 -10.88
CA SER A 3 -2.60 -40.11 -11.15
C SER A 3 -1.90 -39.88 -9.82
N ALA A 4 -0.90 -40.70 -9.51
CA ALA A 4 -0.01 -40.49 -8.38
C ALA A 4 0.87 -39.27 -8.69
N ILE A 5 0.49 -38.11 -8.14
CA ILE A 5 1.35 -36.92 -8.15
C ILE A 5 2.52 -37.23 -7.21
N ASN A 6 3.69 -37.42 -7.81
CA ASN A 6 4.95 -37.63 -7.13
C ASN A 6 5.33 -36.33 -6.40
N THR A 7 4.95 -36.20 -5.13
CA THR A 7 5.30 -35.05 -4.28
C THR A 7 6.81 -35.09 -4.01
N LYS A 8 7.60 -34.36 -4.82
CA LYS A 8 9.00 -34.13 -4.49
C LYS A 8 9.08 -33.44 -3.13
N PRO A 9 9.90 -33.94 -2.17
CA PRO A 9 10.05 -33.31 -0.87
C PRO A 9 10.60 -31.89 -1.02
N ILE A 10 10.14 -30.98 -0.14
CA ILE A 10 10.69 -29.63 -0.01
C ILE A 10 12.17 -29.74 0.37
N LEU A 11 13.06 -29.50 -0.59
CA LEU A 11 14.52 -29.54 -0.40
C LEU A 11 15.00 -28.16 0.08
N ILE A 12 14.86 -27.92 1.39
CA ILE A 12 15.51 -26.79 2.07
C ILE A 12 16.76 -27.31 2.75
N ALA A 13 17.92 -26.81 2.35
CA ALA A 13 19.20 -27.20 2.95
C ALA A 13 19.19 -26.91 4.46
N GLY A 14 19.54 -27.91 5.27
CA GLY A 14 19.57 -27.83 6.74
C GLY A 14 18.23 -28.06 7.46
N LEU A 15 17.09 -28.14 6.74
CA LEU A 15 15.79 -28.40 7.38
C LEU A 15 15.72 -29.81 7.99
N SER A 16 16.27 -30.82 7.30
CA SER A 16 16.29 -32.19 7.82
C SER A 16 17.10 -32.31 9.12
N ASP A 17 18.24 -31.62 9.20
CA ASP A 17 19.06 -31.57 10.42
C ASP A 17 18.30 -30.91 11.57
N LEU A 18 17.55 -29.83 11.27
CA LEU A 18 16.71 -29.16 12.26
C LEU A 18 15.54 -30.04 12.74
N TRP A 19 14.92 -30.82 11.85
CA TRP A 19 13.87 -31.77 12.21
C TRP A 19 14.34 -32.95 13.07
N VAL A 20 15.61 -33.35 12.97
CA VAL A 20 16.21 -34.32 13.90
C VAL A 20 16.24 -33.76 15.32
N GLU A 21 16.45 -32.45 15.45
CA GLU A 21 16.45 -31.78 16.76
C GLU A 21 15.05 -31.50 17.30
N THR A 22 14.14 -30.98 16.47
CA THR A 22 12.77 -30.69 16.89
C THR A 22 11.84 -30.56 15.69
N ILE A 23 10.59 -31.00 15.87
CA ILE A 23 9.49 -30.77 14.92
C ILE A 23 8.48 -29.72 15.44
N GLY A 24 8.89 -28.94 16.44
CA GLY A 24 8.10 -27.92 17.11
C GLY A 24 7.84 -28.25 18.57
N ASP A 25 7.56 -27.22 19.37
CA ASP A 25 7.20 -27.32 20.78
C ASP A 25 5.84 -26.63 21.00
N PRO A 26 4.88 -27.26 21.73
CA PRO A 26 3.56 -26.68 21.97
C PRO A 26 3.57 -25.36 22.76
N GLN A 27 4.66 -25.02 23.44
CA GLN A 27 4.83 -23.73 24.10
C GLN A 27 5.07 -22.58 23.11
N ILE A 28 5.55 -22.89 21.89
CA ILE A 28 5.76 -21.91 20.83
C ILE A 28 4.47 -21.74 20.01
N SER A 29 4.04 -20.50 19.88
CA SER A 29 2.79 -20.12 19.20
C SER A 29 3.05 -19.28 17.96
N ILE A 30 2.44 -19.64 16.83
CA ILE A 30 2.53 -18.92 15.56
C ILE A 30 1.12 -18.47 15.18
N ALA A 31 0.92 -17.17 15.02
CA ALA A 31 -0.31 -16.61 14.48
C ALA A 31 -0.26 -16.54 12.96
N ILE A 32 -1.31 -16.99 12.28
CA ILE A 32 -1.53 -16.84 10.85
C ILE A 32 -2.59 -15.77 10.67
N LEU A 33 -2.18 -14.62 10.13
CA LEU A 33 -3.08 -13.56 9.69
C LEU A 33 -3.26 -13.72 8.19
N ASP A 34 -4.32 -14.42 7.80
CA ASP A 34 -4.62 -14.76 6.40
C ASP A 34 -6.14 -14.92 6.21
N GLY A 35 -6.62 -15.72 5.25
CA GLY A 35 -8.00 -16.17 5.21
C GLY A 35 -8.29 -17.30 6.20
N PHE A 36 -9.53 -17.81 6.17
CA PHE A 36 -9.94 -18.94 7.01
C PHE A 36 -9.10 -20.20 6.74
N VAL A 37 -8.97 -21.09 7.74
CA VAL A 37 -8.23 -22.35 7.60
C VAL A 37 -9.19 -23.53 7.77
N ASP A 38 -9.24 -24.39 6.75
CA ASP A 38 -9.93 -25.68 6.82
C ASP A 38 -9.15 -26.65 7.72
N GLN A 39 -9.48 -26.64 9.01
CA GLN A 39 -8.91 -27.56 9.99
C GLN A 39 -9.38 -29.02 9.81
N SER A 40 -10.41 -29.26 9.00
CA SER A 40 -10.88 -30.62 8.70
C SER A 40 -10.01 -31.34 7.67
N HIS A 41 -9.13 -30.60 6.97
CA HIS A 41 -8.20 -31.16 6.02
C HIS A 41 -7.33 -32.25 6.68
N PRO A 42 -7.13 -33.44 6.08
CA PRO A 42 -6.39 -34.55 6.70
C PRO A 42 -4.97 -34.18 7.17
N SER A 43 -4.31 -33.25 6.46
CA SER A 43 -2.99 -32.76 6.86
C SER A 43 -2.97 -31.83 8.08
N LEU A 44 -4.11 -31.26 8.45
CA LEU A 44 -4.26 -30.32 9.56
C LEU A 44 -5.11 -30.87 10.71
N ALA A 45 -5.79 -32.01 10.54
CA ALA A 45 -6.74 -32.56 11.49
C ALA A 45 -6.17 -32.80 12.91
N GLU A 46 -4.87 -33.12 13.02
CA GLU A 46 -4.20 -33.31 14.31
C GLU A 46 -3.33 -32.11 14.73
N ALA A 47 -3.33 -31.02 13.96
CA ALA A 47 -2.60 -29.80 14.30
C ALA A 47 -3.31 -29.02 15.42
N LYS A 48 -2.53 -28.39 16.31
CA LYS A 48 -3.05 -27.62 17.44
C LYS A 48 -3.43 -26.20 17.02
N LEU A 49 -4.48 -26.07 16.22
CA LEU A 49 -4.96 -24.79 15.69
C LEU A 49 -6.13 -24.25 16.50
N THR A 50 -6.12 -22.96 16.79
CA THR A 50 -7.23 -22.24 17.45
C THR A 50 -7.67 -21.10 16.54
N ASN A 51 -8.95 -21.09 16.15
CA ASN A 51 -9.53 -19.97 15.41
C ASN A 51 -9.88 -18.83 16.37
N LEU A 52 -9.55 -17.61 15.98
CA LEU A 52 -9.90 -16.39 16.70
C LEU A 52 -10.75 -15.52 15.78
N GLU A 53 -11.89 -15.05 16.29
CA GLU A 53 -12.80 -14.18 15.55
C GLU A 53 -12.31 -12.73 15.60
N THR A 54 -12.39 -12.03 14.47
CA THR A 54 -12.18 -10.58 14.39
C THR A 54 -13.53 -9.89 14.23
N ILE A 55 -13.72 -8.76 14.91
CA ILE A 55 -14.99 -7.99 14.89
C ILE A 55 -15.24 -7.38 13.49
N ALA A 56 -14.19 -7.25 12.68
CA ALA A 56 -14.19 -6.44 11.46
C ALA A 56 -14.60 -7.20 10.17
N LEU A 57 -14.44 -8.53 10.09
CA LEU A 57 -14.61 -9.27 8.85
C LEU A 57 -15.32 -10.62 9.07
N LYS A 58 -16.45 -10.83 8.36
CA LYS A 58 -17.05 -12.16 8.22
C LYS A 58 -16.22 -12.96 7.20
N ALA A 59 -15.15 -13.60 7.66
CA ALA A 59 -14.39 -14.51 6.83
C ALA A 59 -15.25 -15.72 6.43
N SER A 60 -15.28 -16.04 5.13
CA SER A 60 -15.96 -17.22 4.63
C SER A 60 -15.07 -18.46 4.82
N GLN A 61 -15.71 -19.61 5.09
CA GLN A 61 -15.03 -20.90 5.26
C GLN A 61 -14.72 -21.58 3.93
N GLN A 62 -15.11 -20.97 2.82
CA GLN A 62 -14.92 -21.43 1.45
C GLN A 62 -14.42 -20.29 0.58
N GLY A 63 -13.77 -20.62 -0.53
CA GLY A 63 -13.32 -19.64 -1.53
C GLY A 63 -11.81 -19.37 -1.51
N SER A 64 -11.35 -18.47 -2.38
CA SER A 64 -9.93 -18.14 -2.56
C SER A 64 -9.18 -17.75 -1.29
N ALA A 65 -9.78 -16.95 -0.40
CA ALA A 65 -9.14 -16.51 0.84
C ALA A 65 -8.94 -17.69 1.79
N ALA A 66 -9.98 -18.51 1.95
CA ALA A 66 -9.91 -19.73 2.75
C ALA A 66 -8.93 -20.75 2.15
N GLN A 67 -8.86 -20.84 0.82
CA GLN A 67 -7.91 -21.69 0.11
C GLN A 67 -6.46 -21.23 0.34
N HIS A 68 -6.19 -19.92 0.28
CA HIS A 68 -4.86 -19.36 0.57
C HIS A 68 -4.48 -19.61 2.04
N GLY A 69 -5.35 -19.27 2.99
CA GLY A 69 -5.12 -19.50 4.42
C GLY A 69 -4.84 -20.97 4.74
N THR A 70 -5.61 -21.89 4.16
CA THR A 70 -5.43 -23.35 4.32
C THR A 70 -4.08 -23.83 3.78
N GLN A 71 -3.63 -23.31 2.64
CA GLN A 71 -2.29 -23.63 2.11
C GLN A 71 -1.18 -23.16 3.04
N ILE A 72 -1.24 -21.89 3.48
CA ILE A 72 -0.25 -21.30 4.40
C ILE A 72 -0.19 -22.10 5.70
N ALA A 73 -1.34 -22.40 6.31
CA ALA A 73 -1.42 -23.21 7.51
C ALA A 73 -0.84 -24.62 7.31
N SER A 74 -1.09 -25.26 6.17
CA SER A 74 -0.56 -26.60 5.88
C SER A 74 0.96 -26.65 5.70
N ILE A 75 1.57 -25.57 5.18
CA ILE A 75 3.03 -25.47 5.05
C ILE A 75 3.68 -25.38 6.43
N ILE A 76 3.04 -24.68 7.38
CA ILE A 76 3.57 -24.54 8.73
C ILE A 76 3.27 -25.78 9.58
N PHE A 77 2.00 -26.21 9.62
CA PHE A 77 1.48 -27.16 10.61
C PHE A 77 1.12 -28.54 10.07
N GLY A 78 1.32 -28.79 8.77
CA GLY A 78 1.06 -30.07 8.12
C GLY A 78 1.69 -31.23 8.89
N GLN A 79 0.86 -32.19 9.32
CA GLN A 79 1.32 -33.29 10.16
C GLN A 79 2.18 -34.26 9.35
N HIS A 80 3.33 -34.70 9.89
CA HIS A 80 4.33 -35.49 9.13
C HIS A 80 3.83 -36.88 8.68
N GLN A 81 2.82 -37.40 9.36
CA GLN A 81 2.08 -38.63 9.06
C GLN A 81 1.04 -38.45 7.95
N SER A 82 0.76 -37.21 7.56
CA SER A 82 -0.19 -36.86 6.50
C SER A 82 0.49 -36.73 5.14
N LEU A 83 -0.28 -36.33 4.13
CA LEU A 83 0.22 -36.07 2.78
C LEU A 83 1.12 -34.82 2.69
N LEU A 84 1.08 -33.91 3.68
CA LEU A 84 1.91 -32.70 3.73
C LEU A 84 2.76 -32.68 5.00
N LYS A 85 4.08 -32.62 4.82
CA LYS A 85 5.04 -32.44 5.91
C LYS A 85 5.27 -30.96 6.14
N GLY A 86 4.53 -30.40 7.07
CA GLY A 86 4.69 -29.02 7.52
C GLY A 86 6.03 -28.81 8.22
N ILE A 87 6.47 -27.56 8.27
CA ILE A 87 7.76 -27.18 8.86
C ILE A 87 7.75 -27.36 10.38
N ALA A 88 6.72 -26.89 11.09
CA ALA A 88 6.63 -26.90 12.55
C ALA A 88 5.30 -27.53 13.05
N PRO A 89 5.06 -28.84 12.77
CA PRO A 89 3.78 -29.49 13.05
C PRO A 89 3.36 -29.57 14.52
N GLN A 90 4.31 -29.48 15.47
CA GLN A 90 4.02 -29.61 16.91
C GLN A 90 3.86 -28.27 17.65
N CYS A 91 4.09 -27.15 16.96
CA CYS A 91 3.82 -25.81 17.51
C CYS A 91 2.31 -25.54 17.62
N ARG A 92 1.93 -24.58 18.47
CA ARG A 92 0.56 -24.08 18.54
C ARG A 92 0.30 -23.06 17.42
N GLY A 93 -0.88 -23.12 16.81
CA GLY A 93 -1.30 -22.16 15.78
C GLY A 93 -2.50 -21.33 16.21
N LEU A 94 -2.45 -20.02 15.95
CA LEU A 94 -3.58 -19.11 16.08
C LEU A 94 -4.00 -18.66 14.69
N VAL A 95 -5.23 -18.94 14.28
CA VAL A 95 -5.75 -18.53 12.98
C VAL A 95 -6.61 -17.28 13.18
N ILE A 96 -6.18 -16.15 12.60
CA ILE A 96 -6.86 -14.87 12.69
C ILE A 96 -7.21 -14.43 11.27
N PRO A 97 -8.46 -14.65 10.82
CA PRO A 97 -8.86 -14.26 9.48
C PRO A 97 -8.86 -12.73 9.32
N ILE A 98 -8.06 -12.25 8.37
CA ILE A 98 -8.00 -10.84 7.93
C ILE A 98 -8.37 -10.67 6.46
N PHE A 99 -8.43 -11.76 5.69
CA PHE A 99 -8.88 -11.73 4.30
C PHE A 99 -10.26 -12.38 4.18
N ALA A 100 -11.12 -11.78 3.36
CA ALA A 100 -12.42 -12.33 3.00
C ALA A 100 -12.46 -12.62 1.49
N ASP A 101 -13.40 -13.44 1.04
CA ASP A 101 -13.61 -13.66 -0.38
C ASP A 101 -14.30 -12.44 -1.00
N GLY A 102 -13.78 -11.99 -2.14
CA GLY A 102 -14.37 -10.92 -2.95
C GLY A 102 -15.45 -11.46 -3.91
N ASN A 103 -16.09 -10.54 -4.64
CA ASN A 103 -17.13 -10.91 -5.60
C ASN A 103 -16.55 -11.71 -6.77
N GLN A 104 -17.29 -12.72 -7.23
CA GLN A 104 -16.98 -13.53 -8.41
C GLN A 104 -16.88 -12.63 -9.65
N GLN A 105 -15.67 -12.40 -10.18
CA GLN A 105 -15.51 -11.79 -11.50
C GLN A 105 -15.54 -12.89 -12.56
N ALA A 106 -16.47 -12.77 -13.52
CA ALA A 106 -16.49 -13.62 -14.70
C ALA A 106 -15.29 -13.26 -15.57
N ILE A 107 -14.35 -14.19 -15.73
CA ILE A 107 -13.30 -14.10 -16.73
C ILE A 107 -13.74 -14.97 -17.91
N ASP A 108 -13.62 -14.45 -19.12
CA ASP A 108 -13.94 -15.17 -20.36
C ASP A 108 -13.42 -16.61 -20.34
N ASN A 109 -14.26 -17.55 -20.82
CA ASN A 109 -14.03 -19.00 -20.88
C ASN A 109 -14.24 -19.79 -19.57
N ASN A 110 -15.32 -19.53 -18.85
CA ASN A 110 -15.83 -20.41 -17.79
C ASN A 110 -14.82 -20.69 -16.66
N LYS A 111 -13.90 -19.73 -16.41
CA LYS A 111 -12.97 -19.73 -15.28
C LYS A 111 -13.37 -18.59 -14.35
N PHE A 112 -13.85 -18.94 -13.16
CA PHE A 112 -14.05 -17.99 -12.09
C PHE A 112 -12.71 -17.78 -11.38
N SER A 113 -12.22 -16.54 -11.33
CA SER A 113 -11.17 -16.17 -10.38
C SER A 113 -11.85 -15.44 -9.24
N GLU A 114 -12.01 -16.12 -8.11
CA GLU A 114 -12.42 -15.47 -6.87
C GLU A 114 -11.29 -14.57 -6.42
N THR A 115 -11.51 -13.26 -6.47
CA THR A 115 -10.55 -12.26 -5.96
C THR A 115 -10.65 -12.25 -4.45
N ILE A 116 -9.51 -12.13 -3.77
CA ILE A 116 -9.50 -12.03 -2.30
C ILE A 116 -9.74 -10.56 -1.95
N ALA A 117 -10.76 -10.29 -1.13
CA ALA A 117 -11.05 -8.96 -0.62
C ALA A 117 -9.92 -8.52 0.32
N PRO A 118 -9.30 -7.36 0.06
CA PRO A 118 -8.14 -6.93 0.80
C PRO A 118 -8.51 -6.31 2.15
N CYS A 119 -7.56 -6.31 3.09
CA CYS A 119 -7.70 -5.85 4.46
C CYS A 119 -7.21 -4.40 4.62
N SER A 120 -7.86 -3.61 5.47
CA SER A 120 -7.35 -2.28 5.84
C SER A 120 -6.12 -2.38 6.77
N GLN A 121 -5.27 -1.35 6.80
CA GLN A 121 -4.14 -1.32 7.75
C GLN A 121 -4.61 -1.27 9.21
N LEU A 122 -5.78 -0.69 9.47
CA LEU A 122 -6.43 -0.68 10.78
C LEU A 122 -6.80 -2.10 11.24
N ASP A 123 -7.40 -2.89 10.38
CA ASP A 123 -7.81 -4.27 10.71
C ASP A 123 -6.60 -5.19 10.85
N LEU A 124 -5.56 -4.98 10.04
CA LEU A 124 -4.28 -5.66 10.24
C LEU A 124 -3.65 -5.29 11.58
N ALA A 125 -3.64 -4.00 11.95
CA ALA A 125 -3.10 -3.56 13.23
C ALA A 125 -3.85 -4.19 14.41
N ARG A 126 -5.19 -4.25 14.34
CA ARG A 126 -6.04 -4.94 15.34
C ARG A 126 -5.73 -6.43 15.41
N ALA A 127 -5.57 -7.10 14.27
CA ALA A 127 -5.24 -8.52 14.22
C ALA A 127 -3.85 -8.82 14.78
N ILE A 128 -2.86 -7.96 14.52
CA ILE A 128 -1.50 -8.06 15.10
C ILE A 128 -1.57 -7.96 16.62
N LEU A 129 -2.28 -6.95 17.15
CA LEU A 129 -2.44 -6.78 18.60
C LEU A 129 -3.22 -7.95 19.23
N LEU A 130 -4.25 -8.47 18.55
CA LEU A 130 -4.97 -9.66 18.99
C LEU A 130 -4.04 -10.88 19.07
N ALA A 131 -3.22 -11.13 18.05
CA ALA A 131 -2.23 -12.21 18.04
C ALA A 131 -1.25 -12.08 19.22
N ALA A 132 -0.72 -10.88 19.43
CA ALA A 132 0.21 -10.59 20.51
C ALA A 132 -0.43 -10.85 21.88
N ASN A 133 -1.64 -10.36 22.10
CA ASN A 133 -2.39 -10.56 23.35
C ASN A 133 -2.76 -12.03 23.60
N GLN A 134 -2.82 -12.86 22.56
CA GLN A 134 -3.08 -14.30 22.64
C GLN A 134 -1.78 -15.14 22.79
N GLY A 135 -0.64 -14.48 22.98
CA GLY A 135 0.65 -15.12 23.24
C GLY A 135 1.35 -15.66 21.99
N ALA A 136 1.12 -15.05 20.82
CA ALA A 136 1.90 -15.37 19.63
C ALA A 136 3.37 -14.97 19.83
N HIS A 137 4.28 -15.89 19.52
CA HIS A 137 5.73 -15.60 19.47
C HIS A 137 6.14 -15.14 18.06
N ILE A 138 5.44 -15.67 17.05
CA ILE A 138 5.63 -15.36 15.64
C ILE A 138 4.26 -15.00 15.03
N ILE A 139 4.20 -13.95 14.22
CA ILE A 139 3.03 -13.55 13.45
C ILE A 139 3.40 -13.65 11.96
N ASN A 140 2.82 -14.62 11.27
CA ASN A 140 2.94 -14.81 9.82
C ASN A 140 1.87 -13.98 9.10
N ILE A 141 2.31 -13.07 8.25
CA ILE A 141 1.45 -12.24 7.39
C ILE A 141 1.83 -12.53 5.93
N SER A 142 1.11 -13.46 5.31
CA SER A 142 1.34 -13.87 3.92
C SER A 142 0.64 -12.93 2.92
N GLY A 143 0.83 -11.63 3.14
CA GLY A 143 0.26 -10.56 2.33
C GLY A 143 0.82 -9.20 2.75
N GLY A 144 0.36 -8.16 2.08
CA GLY A 144 0.74 -6.79 2.39
C GLY A 144 0.07 -5.80 1.46
N GLN A 145 0.21 -4.52 1.78
CA GLN A 145 -0.24 -3.43 0.93
C GLN A 145 0.97 -2.77 0.28
N LEU A 146 0.96 -2.68 -1.04
CA LEU A 146 1.93 -1.90 -1.80
C LEU A 146 1.89 -0.43 -1.37
N THR A 147 3.03 0.12 -0.97
CA THR A 147 3.18 1.54 -0.64
C THR A 147 4.36 2.15 -1.39
N PRO A 148 4.24 3.38 -1.93
CA PRO A 148 5.32 4.00 -2.70
C PRO A 148 6.60 4.23 -1.90
N SER A 149 6.49 4.51 -0.59
CA SER A 149 7.62 4.89 0.28
C SER A 149 7.95 3.85 1.36
N GLY A 150 7.20 2.75 1.46
CA GLY A 150 7.28 1.85 2.62
C GLY A 150 6.63 2.40 3.89
N ALA A 151 6.04 3.60 3.86
CA ALA A 151 5.33 4.18 4.99
C ALA A 151 4.00 3.46 5.25
N ALA A 152 3.65 3.29 6.52
CA ALA A 152 2.37 2.76 6.96
C ALA A 152 1.61 3.81 7.78
N ASP A 153 0.31 3.59 7.93
CA ASP A 153 -0.52 4.29 8.90
C ASP A 153 0.12 4.21 10.30
N PRO A 154 0.10 5.30 11.09
CA PRO A 154 0.55 5.29 12.48
C PRO A 154 -0.01 4.13 13.30
N ILE A 155 -1.25 3.68 13.08
CA ILE A 155 -1.84 2.57 13.83
C ILE A 155 -1.15 1.24 13.57
N LEU A 156 -0.79 0.96 12.31
CA LEU A 156 -0.05 -0.24 11.93
C LEU A 156 1.39 -0.17 12.42
N THR A 157 2.00 1.01 12.30
CA THR A 157 3.35 1.27 12.82
C THR A 157 3.41 1.04 14.34
N ASN A 158 2.40 1.49 15.09
CA ASN A 158 2.31 1.30 16.53
C ASN A 158 2.11 -0.17 16.91
N ALA A 159 1.28 -0.92 16.17
CA ALA A 159 1.09 -2.35 16.40
C ALA A 159 2.37 -3.18 16.14
N VAL A 160 3.13 -2.83 15.11
CA VAL A 160 4.44 -3.45 14.81
C VAL A 160 5.46 -3.12 15.89
N ARG A 161 5.52 -1.86 16.33
CA ARG A 161 6.39 -1.44 17.45
C ARG A 161 6.05 -2.19 18.74
N TYR A 162 4.77 -2.34 19.05
CA TYR A 162 4.33 -3.11 20.21
C TYR A 162 4.84 -4.56 20.16
N CYS A 163 4.81 -5.21 18.99
CA CYS A 163 5.37 -6.55 18.83
C CYS A 163 6.88 -6.58 19.09
N MET A 164 7.63 -5.61 18.56
CA MET A 164 9.07 -5.49 18.83
C MET A 164 9.36 -5.35 20.33
N GLU A 165 8.66 -4.45 21.02
CA GLU A 165 8.82 -4.19 22.47
C GLU A 165 8.46 -5.39 23.34
N ASN A 166 7.54 -6.24 22.87
CA ASN A 166 7.11 -7.47 23.56
C ASN A 166 7.81 -8.73 23.06
N ASN A 167 8.92 -8.59 22.31
CA ASN A 167 9.72 -9.69 21.78
C ASN A 167 8.94 -10.69 20.91
N ILE A 168 8.05 -10.17 20.06
CA ILE A 168 7.25 -10.92 19.09
C ILE A 168 7.80 -10.66 17.69
N LEU A 169 8.00 -11.73 16.92
CA LEU A 169 8.52 -11.64 15.56
C LEU A 169 7.38 -11.58 14.54
N ILE A 170 7.32 -10.51 13.75
CA ILE A 170 6.47 -10.44 12.56
C ILE A 170 7.27 -10.90 11.35
N VAL A 171 6.73 -11.86 10.59
CA VAL A 171 7.28 -12.33 9.32
C VAL A 171 6.26 -12.02 8.21
N ALA A 172 6.66 -11.23 7.22
CA ALA A 172 5.75 -10.73 6.18
C ALA A 172 6.27 -11.01 4.76
N ALA A 173 5.36 -11.17 3.80
CA ALA A 173 5.70 -11.34 2.39
C ALA A 173 6.24 -10.02 1.77
N ALA A 174 7.22 -10.12 0.87
CA ALA A 174 7.75 -8.97 0.14
C ALA A 174 6.80 -8.41 -0.93
N GLY A 175 5.87 -9.24 -1.43
CA GLY A 175 5.01 -8.93 -2.59
C GLY A 175 5.47 -9.60 -3.89
N ASN A 176 4.57 -9.65 -4.87
CA ASN A 176 4.69 -10.43 -6.11
C ASN A 176 4.60 -9.58 -7.40
N GLU A 177 4.88 -8.29 -7.32
CA GLU A 177 4.77 -7.33 -8.43
C GLU A 177 6.02 -7.30 -9.33
N GLY A 178 7.12 -7.90 -8.88
CA GLY A 178 8.37 -8.01 -9.64
C GLY A 178 9.09 -6.67 -9.80
N CYS A 179 8.92 -5.76 -8.84
CA CYS A 179 9.50 -4.41 -8.89
C CYS A 179 10.39 -4.06 -7.68
N ASN A 180 11.09 -2.94 -7.83
CA ASN A 180 11.73 -2.23 -6.72
C ASN A 180 10.66 -1.46 -5.92
N CYS A 181 9.88 -2.18 -5.14
CA CYS A 181 8.66 -1.69 -4.52
C CYS A 181 8.43 -2.35 -3.16
N LEU A 182 7.72 -1.66 -2.28
CA LEU A 182 7.65 -1.99 -0.87
C LEU A 182 6.19 -2.26 -0.46
N HIS A 183 5.97 -3.35 0.25
CA HIS A 183 4.73 -3.68 0.93
C HIS A 183 4.84 -3.42 2.43
N VAL A 184 3.80 -2.86 3.04
CA VAL A 184 3.60 -2.85 4.49
C VAL A 184 2.75 -4.05 4.91
N PRO A 185 3.05 -4.69 6.06
CA PRO A 185 4.01 -4.26 7.08
C PRO A 185 5.47 -4.64 6.78
N GLY A 186 5.77 -5.39 5.70
CA GLY A 186 7.13 -5.87 5.40
C GLY A 186 8.23 -4.79 5.36
N ALA A 187 7.87 -3.55 4.99
CA ALA A 187 8.79 -2.41 4.92
C ALA A 187 9.05 -1.76 6.28
N LEU A 188 8.22 -2.03 7.29
CA LEU A 188 8.36 -1.44 8.62
C LEU A 188 9.57 -2.02 9.36
N PRO A 189 10.28 -1.21 10.15
CA PRO A 189 11.38 -1.69 10.99
C PRO A 189 10.95 -2.85 11.89
N SER A 190 11.90 -3.73 12.24
CA SER A 190 11.71 -4.95 13.06
C SER A 190 10.94 -6.11 12.41
N VAL A 191 10.26 -5.88 11.28
CA VAL A 191 9.63 -6.97 10.51
C VAL A 191 10.72 -7.77 9.77
N LEU A 192 10.57 -9.09 9.71
CA LEU A 192 11.36 -9.96 8.85
C LEU A 192 10.60 -10.14 7.53
N VAL A 193 11.06 -9.49 6.48
CA VAL A 193 10.42 -9.60 5.16
C VAL A 193 10.99 -10.79 4.38
N VAL A 194 10.14 -11.49 3.64
CA VAL A 194 10.53 -12.71 2.93
C VAL A 194 10.21 -12.60 1.45
N GLY A 195 11.26 -12.67 0.63
CA GLY A 195 11.16 -12.80 -0.82
C GLY A 195 11.22 -14.27 -1.26
N ALA A 196 10.89 -14.52 -2.52
CA ALA A 196 10.76 -15.87 -3.07
C ALA A 196 11.92 -16.19 -4.03
N MET A 197 12.47 -17.40 -3.89
CA MET A 197 13.46 -17.97 -4.81
C MET A 197 13.02 -19.35 -5.32
N SER A 198 13.56 -19.72 -6.49
CA SER A 198 13.47 -21.06 -7.06
C SER A 198 14.30 -22.08 -6.26
N ALA A 199 14.13 -23.36 -6.55
CA ALA A 199 14.93 -24.43 -5.95
C ALA A 199 16.45 -24.32 -6.27
N THR A 200 16.82 -23.56 -7.30
CA THR A 200 18.22 -23.26 -7.63
C THR A 200 18.83 -22.13 -6.81
N GLY A 201 18.03 -21.48 -5.95
CA GLY A 201 18.44 -20.31 -5.18
C GLY A 201 18.44 -19.01 -5.98
N THR A 202 17.82 -18.98 -7.16
CA THR A 202 17.66 -17.74 -7.95
C THR A 202 16.35 -17.03 -7.53
N PRO A 203 16.35 -15.71 -7.26
CA PRO A 203 15.15 -14.95 -6.95
C PRO A 203 14.11 -15.07 -8.08
N LEU A 204 12.84 -15.25 -7.75
CA LEU A 204 11.77 -15.35 -8.75
C LEU A 204 11.47 -13.97 -9.33
N ASN A 205 11.12 -13.89 -10.62
CA ASN A 205 10.91 -12.62 -11.33
C ASN A 205 9.86 -11.72 -10.69
N PHE A 206 8.80 -12.31 -10.12
CA PHE A 206 7.76 -11.57 -9.43
C PHE A 206 8.15 -11.13 -8.01
N SER A 207 9.20 -11.68 -7.39
CA SER A 207 9.54 -11.34 -6.00
C SER A 207 10.03 -9.89 -5.93
N ASN A 208 9.34 -9.05 -5.17
CA ASN A 208 9.73 -7.67 -4.94
C ASN A 208 11.06 -7.55 -4.19
N TRP A 209 11.71 -6.41 -4.37
CA TRP A 209 12.91 -6.01 -3.65
C TRP A 209 12.86 -4.52 -3.34
N GLY A 210 13.74 -4.05 -2.46
CA GLY A 210 13.84 -2.63 -2.17
C GLY A 210 14.88 -2.31 -1.12
N GLU A 211 15.18 -1.02 -0.95
CA GLU A 211 16.20 -0.55 -0.01
C GLU A 211 15.89 -1.02 1.42
N ALA A 212 14.65 -0.83 1.87
CA ALA A 212 14.20 -1.29 3.18
C ALA A 212 14.36 -2.81 3.35
N TYR A 213 14.12 -3.60 2.28
CA TYR A 213 14.21 -5.05 2.35
C TYR A 213 15.64 -5.57 2.37
N ARG A 214 16.63 -4.79 1.94
CA ARG A 214 18.03 -5.21 1.89
C ARG A 214 18.60 -5.56 3.26
N THR A 215 18.18 -4.86 4.32
CA THR A 215 18.73 -5.04 5.66
C THR A 215 17.84 -5.89 6.58
N GLN A 216 16.57 -6.09 6.21
CA GLN A 216 15.60 -6.80 7.04
C GLN A 216 14.92 -7.98 6.34
N GLY A 217 15.40 -8.36 5.16
CA GLY A 217 14.77 -9.38 4.33
C GLY A 217 15.66 -10.55 3.95
N VAL A 218 15.04 -11.73 3.77
CA VAL A 218 15.70 -12.94 3.27
C VAL A 218 14.92 -13.56 2.11
N LEU A 219 15.62 -14.28 1.23
CA LEU A 219 14.98 -15.14 0.23
C LEU A 219 14.78 -16.55 0.76
N ALA A 220 13.58 -17.08 0.62
CA ALA A 220 13.26 -18.48 0.90
C ALA A 220 12.59 -19.14 -0.31
N LEU A 221 12.56 -20.48 -0.31
CA LEU A 221 11.93 -21.24 -1.40
C LEU A 221 10.47 -20.81 -1.54
N GLY A 222 10.08 -20.34 -2.72
CA GLY A 222 8.71 -19.88 -2.99
C GLY A 222 8.18 -20.35 -4.33
N GLU A 223 8.83 -21.33 -4.96
CA GLU A 223 8.45 -21.92 -6.23
C GLU A 223 7.91 -23.35 -6.02
N ASN A 224 6.73 -23.64 -6.56
CA ASN A 224 6.10 -24.96 -6.57
C ASN A 224 5.95 -25.61 -5.17
N ILE A 225 5.61 -24.80 -4.16
CA ILE A 225 5.45 -25.25 -2.77
C ILE A 225 4.14 -26.05 -2.65
N PRO A 226 4.17 -27.31 -2.19
CA PRO A 226 2.97 -28.10 -1.98
C PRO A 226 2.19 -27.58 -0.76
N GLY A 227 0.87 -27.42 -0.92
CA GLY A 227 -0.05 -26.99 0.13
C GLY A 227 -1.44 -27.62 -0.02
N ALA A 228 -2.19 -27.60 1.08
CA ALA A 228 -3.52 -28.20 1.17
C ALA A 228 -4.56 -27.47 0.32
N VAL A 229 -5.50 -28.21 -0.24
CA VAL A 229 -6.66 -27.70 -0.98
C VAL A 229 -7.92 -28.01 -0.18
N LEU A 230 -8.82 -27.02 -0.11
CA LEU A 230 -10.13 -27.20 0.53
C LEU A 230 -10.78 -28.50 0.04
N GLY A 231 -11.29 -29.31 0.96
CA GLY A 231 -11.89 -30.60 0.64
C GLY A 231 -10.90 -31.78 0.51
N GLY A 232 -9.62 -31.60 0.87
CA GLY A 232 -8.69 -32.72 1.13
C GLY A 232 -7.59 -32.94 0.08
N GLY A 233 -7.48 -32.09 -0.93
CA GLY A 233 -6.50 -32.21 -2.01
C GLY A 233 -5.14 -31.58 -1.68
N ILE A 234 -4.18 -31.72 -2.59
CA ILE A 234 -2.91 -30.98 -2.56
C ILE A 234 -2.69 -30.33 -3.91
N THR A 235 -2.16 -29.12 -3.89
CA THR A 235 -1.66 -28.43 -5.08
C THR A 235 -0.33 -27.76 -4.78
N SER A 236 0.44 -27.47 -5.82
CA SER A 236 1.68 -26.68 -5.72
C SER A 236 1.43 -25.26 -6.18
N SER A 237 1.90 -24.29 -5.41
CA SER A 237 1.76 -22.86 -5.70
C SER A 237 3.09 -22.13 -5.56
N SER A 238 3.21 -20.98 -6.22
CA SER A 238 4.41 -20.13 -6.19
C SER A 238 4.06 -18.71 -5.76
N GLY A 239 4.90 -18.10 -4.91
CA GLY A 239 4.63 -16.79 -4.33
C GLY A 239 5.49 -16.49 -3.09
N THR A 240 5.66 -15.20 -2.78
CA THR A 240 6.31 -14.77 -1.52
C THR A 240 5.52 -15.21 -0.29
N SER A 241 4.19 -15.31 -0.38
CA SER A 241 3.30 -15.86 0.66
C SER A 241 3.76 -17.22 1.21
N TYR A 242 4.16 -18.14 0.33
CA TYR A 242 4.58 -19.49 0.69
C TYR A 242 5.99 -19.52 1.26
N ALA A 243 6.87 -18.66 0.74
CA ALA A 243 8.22 -18.46 1.28
C ALA A 243 8.14 -17.91 2.72
N THR A 244 7.24 -16.95 2.98
CA THR A 244 6.94 -16.43 4.33
C THR A 244 6.54 -17.54 5.28
N ALA A 245 5.64 -18.43 4.87
CA ALA A 245 5.20 -19.57 5.69
C ALA A 245 6.37 -20.50 6.07
N ILE A 246 7.27 -20.77 5.13
CA ILE A 246 8.47 -21.59 5.38
C ILE A 246 9.39 -20.93 6.42
N VAL A 247 9.68 -19.63 6.27
CA VAL A 247 10.51 -18.88 7.21
C VAL A 247 9.87 -18.81 8.59
N SER A 248 8.56 -18.57 8.69
CA SER A 248 7.81 -18.59 9.95
C SER A 248 7.94 -19.94 10.67
N GLY A 249 7.82 -21.05 9.93
CA GLY A 249 7.99 -22.38 10.49
C GLY A 249 9.43 -22.64 10.97
N ILE A 250 10.44 -22.25 10.19
CA ILE A 250 11.85 -22.41 10.57
C ILE A 250 12.18 -21.58 11.81
N ALA A 251 11.71 -20.35 11.88
CA ALA A 251 11.85 -19.51 13.07
C ALA A 251 11.22 -20.17 14.30
N ALA A 252 10.05 -20.81 14.15
CA ALA A 252 9.39 -21.54 15.24
C ALA A 252 10.16 -22.78 15.70
N LEU A 253 10.78 -23.52 14.78
CA LEU A 253 11.66 -24.64 15.13
C LEU A 253 12.89 -24.18 15.90
N LEU A 254 13.50 -23.07 15.50
CA LEU A 254 14.64 -22.48 16.22
C LEU A 254 14.25 -22.02 17.63
N LEU A 255 13.06 -21.42 17.81
CA LEU A 255 12.51 -21.12 19.15
C LEU A 255 12.25 -22.39 19.97
N SER A 256 11.68 -23.42 19.34
CA SER A 256 11.42 -24.71 19.98
C SER A 256 12.72 -25.37 20.47
N LEU A 257 13.82 -25.18 19.74
CA LEU A 257 15.14 -25.64 20.15
C LEU A 257 15.67 -24.88 21.37
N GLN A 258 15.42 -23.57 21.47
CA GLN A 258 15.75 -22.79 22.67
C GLN A 258 15.02 -23.38 23.90
N VAL A 259 13.71 -23.64 23.77
CA VAL A 259 12.90 -24.27 24.84
C VAL A 259 13.45 -25.64 25.22
N LYS A 260 13.73 -26.51 24.24
CA LYS A 260 14.30 -27.85 24.45
C LYS A 260 15.62 -27.80 25.23
N ARG A 261 16.40 -26.72 25.09
CA ARG A 261 17.67 -26.48 25.80
C ARG A 261 17.49 -25.74 27.13
N GLY A 262 16.26 -25.47 27.57
CA GLY A 262 15.98 -24.75 28.80
C GLY A 262 16.21 -23.24 28.73
N GLN A 263 16.33 -22.68 27.52
CA GLN A 263 16.49 -21.24 27.30
C GLN A 263 15.13 -20.56 27.13
N THR A 264 15.05 -19.29 27.50
CA THR A 264 13.87 -18.46 27.21
C THR A 264 13.75 -18.22 25.70
N PRO A 265 12.60 -18.49 25.07
CA PRO A 265 12.37 -18.20 23.64
C PRO A 265 12.64 -16.72 23.34
N ASN A 266 13.46 -16.43 22.34
CA ASN A 266 13.78 -15.06 21.94
C ASN A 266 13.59 -14.84 20.43
N PRO A 267 12.37 -14.48 19.99
CA PRO A 267 12.06 -14.27 18.57
C PRO A 267 12.94 -13.21 17.87
N GLN A 268 13.34 -12.14 18.56
CA GLN A 268 14.24 -11.13 17.97
C GLN A 268 15.67 -11.64 17.77
N ALA A 269 16.16 -12.52 18.66
CA ALA A 269 17.43 -13.21 18.46
C ALA A 269 17.36 -14.18 17.26
N ILE A 270 16.23 -14.88 17.07
CA ILE A 270 16.00 -15.74 15.90
C ILE A 270 16.00 -14.93 14.61
N ARG A 271 15.28 -13.79 14.57
CA ARG A 271 15.30 -12.85 13.43
C ARG A 271 16.72 -12.45 13.06
N THR A 272 17.50 -12.06 14.07
CA THR A 272 18.89 -11.63 13.87
C THR A 272 19.76 -12.78 13.34
N ALA A 273 19.62 -14.00 13.89
CA ALA A 273 20.34 -15.17 13.42
C ALA A 273 20.00 -15.52 11.96
N ILE A 274 18.71 -15.44 11.57
CA ILE A 274 18.27 -15.68 10.18
C ILE A 274 18.90 -14.65 9.23
N LEU A 275 18.94 -13.37 9.60
CA LEU A 275 19.53 -12.32 8.75
C LEU A 275 21.05 -12.44 8.66
N GLN A 276 21.74 -12.71 9.78
CA GLN A 276 23.20 -12.83 9.83
C GLN A 276 23.74 -14.07 9.11
N SER A 277 22.96 -15.16 9.10
CA SER A 277 23.33 -16.40 8.43
C SER A 277 23.02 -16.40 6.93
N ALA A 278 22.26 -15.42 6.44
CA ALA A 278 21.79 -15.38 5.07
C ALA A 278 22.96 -15.37 4.08
N LEU A 279 22.92 -16.27 3.09
CA LEU A 279 23.98 -16.38 2.09
C LEU A 279 23.86 -15.21 1.10
N PRO A 280 24.87 -14.34 0.98
CA PRO A 280 24.81 -13.17 0.14
C PRO A 280 24.75 -13.54 -1.36
N CYS A 281 24.57 -12.50 -2.18
CA CYS A 281 24.69 -12.62 -3.63
C CYS A 281 26.16 -12.71 -4.03
N ASP A 282 26.65 -13.92 -4.25
CA ASP A 282 27.99 -14.15 -4.81
C ASP A 282 27.88 -14.35 -6.34
N ASP A 283 28.87 -13.84 -7.09
CA ASP A 283 29.08 -14.09 -8.52
C ASP A 283 28.04 -13.51 -9.51
N ARG A 284 27.38 -12.40 -9.19
CA ARG A 284 26.48 -11.69 -10.13
C ARG A 284 26.71 -10.19 -10.18
N PRO A 285 26.33 -9.49 -11.29
CA PRO A 285 26.38 -8.04 -11.36
C PRO A 285 25.59 -7.38 -10.22
N ALA A 286 26.08 -6.26 -9.69
CA ALA A 286 25.47 -5.55 -8.55
C ALA A 286 23.97 -5.23 -8.73
N LEU A 287 23.53 -5.05 -9.99
CA LEU A 287 22.13 -4.80 -10.33
C LEU A 287 21.21 -5.96 -9.95
N GLU A 288 21.66 -7.21 -10.15
CA GLU A 288 20.91 -8.43 -9.84
C GLU A 288 20.96 -8.77 -8.35
N CYS A 289 22.06 -8.43 -7.68
CA CYS A 289 22.22 -8.66 -6.24
C CYS A 289 21.22 -7.88 -5.38
N ARG A 290 20.67 -6.77 -5.87
CA ARG A 290 19.59 -6.04 -5.18
C ARG A 290 18.35 -6.90 -4.92
N ARG A 291 18.13 -7.94 -5.74
CA ARG A 291 16.99 -8.86 -5.62
C ARG A 291 17.19 -9.95 -4.57
N PHE A 292 18.39 -10.05 -3.98
CA PHE A 292 18.72 -11.05 -2.97
C PHE A 292 18.41 -10.60 -1.54
N LEU A 293 17.95 -9.36 -1.33
CA LEU A 293 17.69 -8.78 -0.01
C LEU A 293 18.97 -8.84 0.85
N ALA A 294 18.92 -9.31 2.09
CA ALA A 294 20.13 -9.59 2.88
C ALA A 294 20.83 -10.89 2.41
N GLY A 295 20.11 -11.79 1.75
CA GLY A 295 20.64 -13.04 1.23
C GLY A 295 19.61 -14.17 1.20
N ARG A 296 20.06 -15.37 0.82
CA ARG A 296 19.27 -16.60 0.81
C ARG A 296 19.26 -17.25 2.19
N LEU A 297 18.10 -17.76 2.61
CA LEU A 297 17.92 -18.45 3.87
C LEU A 297 18.92 -19.60 4.05
N ASN A 298 19.63 -19.59 5.18
CA ASN A 298 20.63 -20.61 5.53
C ASN A 298 20.31 -21.22 6.90
N VAL A 299 19.54 -22.31 6.90
CA VAL A 299 19.07 -22.94 8.13
C VAL A 299 20.22 -23.48 8.97
N LYS A 300 21.26 -24.02 8.33
CA LYS A 300 22.40 -24.64 9.01
C LYS A 300 23.22 -23.61 9.79
N GLU A 301 23.49 -22.45 9.19
CA GLU A 301 24.24 -21.38 9.86
C GLU A 301 23.36 -20.61 10.86
N ALA A 302 22.05 -20.48 10.61
CA ALA A 302 21.14 -19.98 11.65
C ALA A 302 21.16 -20.89 12.89
N LEU A 303 21.15 -22.21 12.68
CA LEU A 303 21.24 -23.20 13.74
C LEU A 303 22.58 -23.12 14.50
N SER A 304 23.73 -22.98 13.83
CA SER A 304 25.02 -22.82 14.51
C SER A 304 25.06 -21.57 15.40
N ILE A 305 24.56 -20.43 14.91
CA ILE A 305 24.50 -19.17 15.68
C ILE A 305 23.67 -19.34 16.95
N ILE A 306 22.50 -19.99 16.85
CA ILE A 306 21.62 -20.25 18.01
C ILE A 306 22.26 -21.28 18.96
N LEU A 307 22.99 -22.26 18.44
CA LEU A 307 23.67 -23.25 19.26
C LEU A 307 24.82 -22.62 20.07
N GLN A 308 25.65 -21.79 19.42
CA GLN A 308 26.83 -21.13 19.99
C GLN A 308 26.48 -20.05 21.02
N LYS A 309 25.48 -19.20 20.76
CA LYS A 309 25.03 -18.17 21.73
C LYS A 309 24.48 -18.77 23.03
N GLY A 310 24.16 -20.06 23.04
CA GLY A 310 23.79 -20.82 24.24
C GLY A 310 24.96 -21.27 25.11
N GLU A 311 26.21 -21.17 24.65
CA GLU A 311 27.39 -21.74 25.31
C GLU A 311 28.40 -20.70 25.86
N THR A 312 28.15 -19.40 25.71
CA THR A 312 29.04 -18.34 26.22
C THR A 312 28.31 -17.27 27.03
N MET A 313 28.43 -17.39 28.35
CA MET A 313 28.76 -16.39 29.39
C MET A 313 28.07 -15.00 29.39
N SER A 314 27.55 -14.68 30.58
CA SER A 314 27.23 -13.38 31.21
C SER A 314 27.42 -12.07 30.42
N GLU A 315 26.39 -11.24 30.54
CA GLU A 315 26.34 -9.79 30.34
C GLU A 315 27.69 -9.07 30.50
N ASN A 316 28.02 -8.24 29.51
CA ASN A 316 28.51 -6.88 29.69
C ASN A 316 28.23 -6.08 28.42
N ILE A 317 27.28 -5.14 28.51
CA ILE A 317 27.08 -4.10 27.51
C ILE A 317 28.06 -2.98 27.88
N ASP A 318 29.19 -2.92 27.18
CA ASP A 318 30.02 -1.71 27.19
C ASP A 318 29.41 -0.70 26.22
N VAL A 319 28.84 0.35 26.80
CA VAL A 319 28.39 1.55 26.09
C VAL A 319 29.63 2.40 25.80
N GLU A 320 30.16 2.34 24.59
CA GLU A 320 31.13 3.34 24.12
C GLU A 320 30.40 4.62 23.74
N THR A 321 30.40 5.57 24.67
CA THR A 321 30.09 6.98 24.43
C THR A 321 31.18 7.63 23.58
N VAL A 322 30.85 8.08 22.37
CA VAL A 322 31.72 8.97 21.58
C VAL A 322 31.38 10.41 21.94
N GLN A 323 32.32 11.10 22.61
CA GLN A 323 32.35 12.57 22.69
C GLN A 323 33.45 13.13 21.77
N PRO A 324 33.34 14.41 21.35
CA PRO A 324 34.10 14.95 20.22
C PRO A 324 35.43 15.56 20.67
N ASP A 325 36.53 15.16 20.04
CA ASP A 325 37.81 15.83 20.22
C ASP A 325 38.04 16.92 19.17
N SER A 326 38.53 18.04 19.69
CA SER A 326 38.89 19.25 18.99
C SER A 326 40.41 19.43 18.98
N ASN A 327 40.89 20.07 17.92
CA ASN A 327 42.21 20.70 17.71
C ASN A 327 43.41 19.83 17.28
N GLY A 328 43.90 20.15 16.08
CA GLY A 328 45.22 19.80 15.59
C GLY A 328 45.53 20.49 14.27
N ALA A 329 45.88 21.77 14.33
CA ALA A 329 46.31 22.59 13.19
C ALA A 329 47.61 22.06 12.57
N VAL A 330 47.70 22.05 11.23
CA VAL A 330 48.99 22.03 10.51
C VAL A 330 48.91 22.98 9.32
N GLN A 331 49.94 23.83 9.21
CA GLN A 331 50.10 24.99 8.36
C GLN A 331 50.09 24.69 6.85
N ALA A 332 49.44 25.56 6.09
CA ALA A 332 49.58 25.69 4.65
C ALA A 332 50.86 26.47 4.29
N ALA A 333 51.70 25.89 3.43
CA ALA A 333 52.80 26.57 2.77
C ALA A 333 52.45 26.76 1.28
N LEU A 334 52.56 28.01 0.84
CA LEU A 334 52.39 28.49 -0.51
C LEU A 334 53.37 27.84 -1.50
N SER A 335 52.90 27.48 -2.69
CA SER A 335 53.68 27.67 -3.91
C SER A 335 52.77 27.86 -5.11
N SER A 336 53.06 28.94 -5.83
CA SER A 336 52.43 29.44 -7.04
C SER A 336 52.85 28.63 -8.27
N ASN A 337 51.92 28.39 -9.20
CA ASN A 337 52.23 28.59 -10.61
C ASN A 337 50.99 28.91 -11.44
N GLN A 338 51.06 30.05 -12.11
CA GLN A 338 50.13 30.59 -13.07
C GLN A 338 50.13 29.76 -14.36
N SER A 339 48.98 29.60 -14.99
CA SER A 339 48.88 29.47 -16.45
C SER A 339 47.54 30.03 -16.92
N GLN A 340 47.64 30.87 -17.95
CA GLN A 340 46.68 31.87 -18.40
C GLN A 340 45.51 31.28 -19.19
N ILE A 341 44.36 31.95 -19.07
CA ILE A 341 43.15 31.77 -19.88
C ILE A 341 43.26 32.67 -21.12
N PRO A 342 42.93 32.21 -22.34
CA PRO A 342 42.51 33.09 -23.42
C PRO A 342 40.98 33.16 -23.51
N ALA A 343 40.46 34.38 -23.54
CA ALA A 343 39.07 34.70 -23.81
C ALA A 343 38.70 34.43 -25.28
N VAL A 344 37.49 33.94 -25.54
CA VAL A 344 36.86 33.96 -26.87
C VAL A 344 35.45 34.54 -26.75
N GLN A 345 35.17 35.47 -27.65
CA GLN A 345 34.03 36.38 -27.70
C GLN A 345 32.69 35.72 -28.05
N ALA A 346 31.62 36.40 -27.64
CA ALA A 346 30.23 36.12 -28.01
C ALA A 346 30.02 36.18 -29.53
N ALA A 347 29.31 35.18 -30.07
CA ALA A 347 28.77 35.20 -31.42
C ALA A 347 27.24 35.26 -31.37
N THR A 348 26.70 36.31 -31.97
CA THR A 348 25.29 36.49 -32.30
C THR A 348 24.86 35.47 -33.37
N TYR A 349 23.67 34.88 -33.22
CA TYR A 349 23.06 34.02 -34.25
C TYR A 349 21.72 34.61 -34.68
N ASN A 350 21.62 34.98 -35.97
CA ASN A 350 20.37 35.33 -36.66
C ASN A 350 19.79 34.07 -37.35
N PRO A 351 18.46 33.93 -37.46
CA PRO A 351 17.83 32.73 -38.00
C PRO A 351 17.74 32.74 -39.54
N PRO A 352 17.82 31.58 -40.22
CA PRO A 352 17.37 31.41 -41.60
C PRO A 352 16.07 30.58 -41.71
N PRO A 353 15.41 30.57 -42.88
CA PRO A 353 13.97 30.42 -42.99
C PRO A 353 13.46 28.99 -43.18
N THR A 354 12.15 28.86 -42.98
CA THR A 354 11.25 27.71 -43.24
C THR A 354 11.59 26.86 -44.47
N GLU A 355 11.87 25.58 -44.23
CA GLU A 355 11.66 24.49 -45.18
C GLU A 355 11.04 23.27 -44.47
N VAL A 356 10.28 22.49 -45.23
CA VAL A 356 9.25 21.54 -44.80
C VAL A 356 9.78 20.09 -44.80
N MET A 357 9.58 19.39 -43.67
CA MET A 357 9.51 17.91 -43.45
C MET A 357 10.80 17.06 -43.63
N PRO A 358 10.98 15.89 -42.94
CA PRO A 358 9.96 14.92 -42.48
C PRO A 358 10.06 14.41 -41.03
N HIS A 359 8.98 13.75 -40.58
CA HIS A 359 8.84 13.08 -39.28
C HIS A 359 10.02 12.16 -38.91
N PRO A 360 10.52 12.20 -37.65
CA PRO A 360 11.26 11.11 -37.05
C PRO A 360 10.35 10.17 -36.25
N ALA A 361 10.71 8.90 -36.37
CA ALA A 361 10.14 7.69 -35.83
C ALA A 361 9.66 7.73 -34.36
N GLN A 362 8.57 7.00 -34.14
CA GLN A 362 8.04 6.56 -32.85
C GLN A 362 9.15 6.01 -31.95
N ALA A 363 9.46 6.72 -30.86
CA ALA A 363 10.10 6.11 -29.71
C ALA A 363 9.04 5.28 -28.97
N GLN A 364 9.12 3.96 -29.07
CA GLN A 364 8.34 3.04 -28.26
C GLN A 364 8.74 3.21 -26.80
N ILE A 365 7.93 3.94 -26.05
CA ILE A 365 7.98 3.94 -24.58
C ILE A 365 7.45 2.58 -24.15
N SER A 366 8.33 1.79 -23.54
CA SER A 366 7.97 0.53 -22.88
C SER A 366 7.08 0.86 -21.69
N LEU A 367 5.77 0.63 -21.83
CA LEU A 367 4.80 0.71 -20.75
C LEU A 367 5.10 -0.40 -19.72
N LEU A 368 5.58 0.00 -18.55
CA LEU A 368 5.54 -0.82 -17.34
C LEU A 368 4.23 -0.47 -16.61
N THR A 369 3.19 -1.26 -16.88
CA THR A 369 1.91 -1.25 -16.19
C THR A 369 1.91 -2.30 -15.09
N GLN A 370 1.80 -1.89 -13.82
CA GLN A 370 1.02 -2.57 -12.77
C GLN A 370 0.71 -1.55 -11.65
N VAL A 371 -0.57 -1.23 -11.44
CA VAL A 371 -1.05 -0.60 -10.20
C VAL A 371 -2.20 -1.48 -9.70
N SER A 372 -1.97 -2.18 -8.60
CA SER A 372 -2.99 -2.90 -7.84
C SER A 372 -3.46 -2.02 -6.66
N PRO A 373 -4.74 -2.10 -6.24
CA PRO A 373 -5.37 -1.15 -5.32
C PRO A 373 -4.80 -1.16 -3.88
N SER A 374 -4.96 -0.02 -3.21
CA SER A 374 -4.48 0.31 -1.87
C SER A 374 -5.21 -0.44 -0.75
N ALA A 375 -4.93 -1.73 -0.59
CA ALA A 375 -5.30 -2.49 0.60
C ALA A 375 -4.39 -3.71 0.76
N ILE A 376 -4.30 -4.26 1.97
CA ILE A 376 -3.47 -5.42 2.25
C ILE A 376 -4.09 -6.61 1.55
N SER A 377 -3.40 -7.13 0.54
CA SER A 377 -3.87 -8.28 -0.21
C SER A 377 -2.94 -9.46 0.06
N PRO A 378 -3.43 -10.71 -0.05
CA PRO A 378 -2.54 -11.84 -0.24
C PRO A 378 -1.64 -11.58 -1.44
N SER A 379 -0.36 -11.91 -1.35
CA SER A 379 0.53 -11.79 -2.50
C SER A 379 0.12 -12.88 -3.51
N ALA A 380 -0.68 -12.50 -4.51
CA ALA A 380 -1.43 -13.42 -5.37
C ALA A 380 -0.55 -14.33 -6.24
N CYS A 381 -1.10 -15.50 -6.57
CA CYS A 381 -0.51 -16.56 -7.38
C CYS A 381 -0.68 -16.32 -8.89
N SER A 382 0.35 -16.62 -9.68
CA SER A 382 0.21 -16.90 -11.11
C SER A 382 0.13 -18.42 -11.31
N CYS A 383 -1.05 -18.93 -11.66
CA CYS A 383 -1.21 -20.32 -12.12
C CYS A 383 -0.84 -20.39 -13.61
N GLY A 384 0.17 -21.20 -13.94
CA GLY A 384 0.94 -21.09 -15.19
C GLY A 384 0.32 -21.69 -16.46
N GLU A 385 0.97 -21.38 -17.58
CA GLU A 385 1.26 -22.31 -18.69
C GLU A 385 2.46 -21.80 -19.50
N GLY A 386 3.19 -22.73 -20.10
CA GLY A 386 4.49 -22.54 -20.73
C GLY A 386 4.51 -21.53 -21.87
N GLY A 387 5.72 -21.05 -22.16
CA GLY A 387 5.99 -19.97 -23.11
C GLY A 387 5.25 -20.08 -24.43
N LYS A 388 4.58 -18.98 -24.79
CA LYS A 388 4.39 -18.49 -26.15
C LYS A 388 4.15 -16.98 -26.08
N THR A 389 4.95 -16.26 -26.85
CA THR A 389 4.78 -14.86 -27.20
C THR A 389 3.40 -14.61 -27.81
N SER A 390 2.62 -13.67 -27.28
CA SER A 390 1.55 -13.02 -28.05
C SER A 390 1.08 -11.70 -27.42
N SER A 391 1.38 -10.61 -28.14
CA SER A 391 0.52 -9.44 -28.38
C SER A 391 -0.55 -9.10 -27.32
N GLN A 392 -0.26 -8.07 -26.52
CA GLN A 392 -1.21 -7.43 -25.60
C GLN A 392 -2.28 -6.63 -26.35
N ALA A 393 -3.54 -6.83 -25.96
CA ALA A 393 -4.61 -5.85 -26.11
C ALA A 393 -4.45 -4.75 -25.03
N PRO A 394 -4.87 -3.50 -25.27
CA PRO A 394 -4.59 -2.38 -24.39
C PRO A 394 -5.33 -2.48 -23.04
N SER A 395 -4.61 -2.25 -21.94
CA SER A 395 -5.13 -2.17 -20.57
C SER A 395 -6.08 -0.97 -20.40
N GLN A 396 -7.23 -1.20 -19.76
CA GLN A 396 -8.21 -0.16 -19.43
C GLN A 396 -7.58 0.91 -18.50
N ALA A 397 -7.79 2.18 -18.81
CA ALA A 397 -7.23 3.32 -18.08
C ALA A 397 -7.82 3.42 -16.66
N GLN A 398 -6.98 3.60 -15.63
CA GLN A 398 -7.41 3.74 -14.24
C GLN A 398 -7.98 5.15 -13.99
N LEU A 399 -9.28 5.22 -13.72
CA LEU A 399 -9.97 6.47 -13.36
C LEU A 399 -9.69 6.86 -11.91
N VAL A 400 -9.68 8.17 -11.67
CA VAL A 400 -9.56 8.76 -10.33
C VAL A 400 -10.46 10.00 -10.22
N TYR A 401 -11.05 10.19 -9.04
CA TYR A 401 -11.75 11.41 -8.64
C TYR A 401 -11.24 11.79 -7.24
N ALA A 402 -10.13 12.51 -7.19
CA ALA A 402 -9.44 12.82 -5.94
C ALA A 402 -9.84 14.19 -5.39
N LEU A 403 -9.86 14.32 -4.06
CA LEU A 403 -10.07 15.58 -3.35
C LEU A 403 -8.80 15.94 -2.56
N GLY A 404 -8.47 17.22 -2.48
CA GLY A 404 -7.31 17.65 -1.70
C GLY A 404 -7.03 19.14 -1.81
N GLN A 405 -5.86 19.53 -1.33
CA GLN A 405 -5.30 20.87 -1.45
C GLN A 405 -4.27 20.91 -2.56
N LEU A 406 -4.32 21.95 -3.38
CA LEU A 406 -3.34 22.15 -4.43
C LEU A 406 -2.04 22.72 -3.86
N GLY A 407 -0.92 22.18 -4.32
CA GLY A 407 0.41 22.69 -4.09
C GLY A 407 1.26 22.55 -5.35
N TYR A 408 2.55 22.84 -5.21
CA TYR A 408 3.54 22.65 -6.27
C TYR A 408 4.85 22.17 -5.66
N ASP A 409 5.66 21.52 -6.50
CA ASP A 409 6.98 21.01 -6.18
C ASP A 409 7.90 21.20 -7.40
N PHE A 410 9.19 21.43 -7.15
CA PHE A 410 10.15 21.69 -8.22
C PHE A 410 10.72 20.42 -8.86
N GLY A 411 10.58 19.27 -8.21
CA GLY A 411 11.07 17.95 -8.63
C GLY A 411 12.60 17.82 -8.54
N THR A 412 13.36 18.79 -9.02
CA THR A 412 14.83 18.79 -9.00
C THR A 412 15.38 20.15 -8.56
N GLU A 413 16.54 20.15 -7.92
CA GLU A 413 17.25 21.36 -7.50
C GLU A 413 17.59 22.25 -8.70
N ALA A 414 17.99 21.65 -9.82
CA ALA A 414 18.28 22.39 -11.05
C ALA A 414 17.07 23.17 -11.57
N ARG A 415 15.85 22.63 -11.42
CA ARG A 415 14.63 23.33 -11.82
C ARG A 415 14.29 24.46 -10.85
N GLN A 416 14.47 24.23 -9.55
CA GLN A 416 14.30 25.25 -8.52
C GLN A 416 15.24 26.44 -8.79
N ASP A 417 16.53 26.17 -9.01
CA ASP A 417 17.54 27.20 -9.26
C ASP A 417 17.24 27.99 -10.54
N SER A 418 16.81 27.30 -11.61
CA SER A 418 16.38 27.96 -12.85
C SER A 418 15.21 28.93 -12.60
N ILE A 419 14.20 28.52 -11.84
CA ILE A 419 13.05 29.40 -11.53
C ILE A 419 13.49 30.57 -10.64
N GLN A 420 14.34 30.30 -9.65
CA GLN A 420 14.90 31.32 -8.76
C GLN A 420 15.66 32.41 -9.52
N GLU A 421 16.46 32.04 -10.53
CA GLU A 421 17.18 32.99 -11.38
C GLU A 421 16.22 33.87 -12.20
N HIS A 422 15.14 33.31 -12.72
CA HIS A 422 14.15 34.06 -13.52
C HIS A 422 13.27 34.98 -12.65
N MET A 423 13.01 34.62 -11.39
CA MET A 423 12.30 35.49 -10.44
C MET A 423 13.15 36.68 -9.94
N GLY A 424 14.48 36.59 -10.04
CA GLY A 424 15.42 37.64 -9.62
C GLY A 424 15.89 37.54 -8.16
N GLU A 425 16.96 38.28 -7.83
CA GLU A 425 17.56 38.28 -6.49
C GLU A 425 16.61 38.89 -5.44
N GLY A 426 16.17 38.06 -4.50
CA GLY A 426 15.32 38.46 -3.35
C GLY A 426 13.90 37.89 -3.37
N ALA A 427 13.46 37.29 -4.48
CA ALA A 427 12.19 36.59 -4.55
C ALA A 427 12.31 35.16 -4.02
N ASN A 428 11.30 34.64 -3.33
CA ASN A 428 11.30 33.26 -2.82
C ASN A 428 10.32 32.37 -3.61
N PRO A 429 10.78 31.40 -4.41
CA PRO A 429 9.94 30.50 -5.18
C PRO A 429 9.15 29.53 -4.30
N HIS A 430 9.56 29.31 -3.04
CA HIS A 430 8.81 28.46 -2.09
C HIS A 430 7.62 29.19 -1.44
N ASP A 431 7.53 30.52 -1.59
CA ASP A 431 6.38 31.30 -1.11
C ASP A 431 5.33 31.39 -2.23
N PRO A 432 4.17 30.72 -2.10
CA PRO A 432 3.12 30.75 -3.12
C PRO A 432 2.64 32.17 -3.46
N ARG A 433 2.73 33.12 -2.51
CA ARG A 433 2.30 34.52 -2.72
C ARG A 433 3.23 35.29 -3.65
N GLN A 434 4.49 34.88 -3.75
CA GLN A 434 5.48 35.46 -4.65
C GLN A 434 5.57 34.68 -5.95
N PHE A 435 5.40 33.36 -5.88
CA PHE A 435 5.50 32.48 -7.03
C PHE A 435 4.29 32.57 -7.98
N LEU A 436 3.08 32.73 -7.45
CA LEU A 436 1.88 32.82 -8.28
C LEU A 436 1.86 34.05 -9.21
N PRO A 437 2.18 35.28 -8.77
CA PRO A 437 2.32 36.42 -9.67
C PRO A 437 3.37 36.21 -10.78
N TYR A 438 4.49 35.55 -10.45
CA TYR A 438 5.51 35.19 -11.44
C TYR A 438 4.96 34.23 -12.51
N LEU A 439 4.18 33.22 -12.11
CA LEU A 439 3.53 32.28 -13.03
C LEU A 439 2.43 32.94 -13.88
N ASP A 440 1.81 34.02 -13.38
CA ASP A 440 0.84 34.80 -14.16
C ASP A 440 1.52 35.61 -15.28
N GLU A 441 2.72 36.12 -15.03
CA GLU A 441 3.55 36.78 -16.04
C GLU A 441 4.25 35.78 -16.98
N ASN A 442 4.57 34.58 -16.50
CA ASN A 442 5.29 33.53 -17.24
C ASN A 442 4.53 32.18 -17.24
N PRO A 443 3.43 32.04 -17.98
CA PRO A 443 2.57 30.86 -17.91
C PRO A 443 3.22 29.54 -18.34
N TRP A 444 4.30 29.58 -19.13
CA TRP A 444 5.00 28.37 -19.58
C TRP A 444 5.75 27.66 -18.45
N ASP A 445 6.19 28.38 -17.42
CA ASP A 445 6.87 27.78 -16.26
C ASP A 445 5.92 26.99 -15.37
N ALA A 446 4.60 27.23 -15.48
CA ALA A 446 3.59 26.39 -14.85
C ALA A 446 3.66 24.94 -15.36
N ALA A 447 4.12 24.69 -16.58
CA ALA A 447 4.30 23.34 -17.11
C ALA A 447 5.61 22.67 -16.67
N MET A 448 6.55 23.44 -16.10
CA MET A 448 7.83 22.91 -15.63
C MET A 448 7.73 22.40 -14.19
N VAL A 449 6.89 23.03 -13.36
CA VAL A 449 6.67 22.59 -11.97
C VAL A 449 5.73 21.39 -11.88
N VAL A 450 5.91 20.59 -10.84
CA VAL A 450 5.03 19.47 -10.52
C VAL A 450 3.90 20.00 -9.65
N TRP A 451 2.70 20.11 -10.20
CA TRP A 451 1.52 20.45 -9.40
C TRP A 451 1.11 19.26 -8.55
N THR A 452 0.99 19.46 -7.25
CA THR A 452 0.67 18.38 -6.32
C THR A 452 -0.73 18.54 -5.76
N LEU A 453 -1.46 17.43 -5.63
CA LEU A 453 -2.67 17.36 -4.83
C LEU A 453 -2.32 16.69 -3.51
N SER A 454 -2.55 17.38 -2.41
CA SER A 454 -2.22 16.94 -1.07
C SER A 454 -3.45 16.65 -0.23
N LEU A 455 -3.36 15.63 0.60
CA LEU A 455 -4.39 15.24 1.55
C LEU A 455 -3.79 15.42 2.95
N ASP A 456 -4.27 16.41 3.71
CA ASP A 456 -3.71 16.82 5.00
C ASP A 456 -2.18 17.03 4.95
N ALA A 457 -1.73 17.90 4.05
CA ALA A 457 -0.32 18.22 3.78
C ALA A 457 0.57 17.07 3.24
N THR A 458 -0.01 15.91 2.93
CA THR A 458 0.72 14.81 2.27
C THR A 458 0.41 14.77 0.78
N PRO A 459 1.38 14.97 -0.13
CA PRO A 459 1.17 14.83 -1.56
C PRO A 459 0.69 13.40 -1.90
N ILE A 460 -0.49 13.28 -2.50
CA ILE A 460 -1.09 12.01 -2.92
C ILE A 460 -1.05 11.82 -4.43
N TYR A 461 -1.08 12.91 -5.20
CA TYR A 461 -1.01 12.90 -6.65
C TYR A 461 -0.19 14.07 -7.17
N ALA A 462 0.37 13.91 -8.37
CA ALA A 462 0.76 15.02 -9.21
C ALA A 462 -0.32 15.24 -10.29
N ILE A 463 -0.61 16.49 -10.64
CA ILE A 463 -1.58 16.83 -11.68
C ILE A 463 -0.80 17.34 -12.90
N GLN A 464 -0.97 16.68 -14.04
CA GLN A 464 -0.30 17.06 -15.27
C GLN A 464 -1.31 17.22 -16.40
N PRO A 465 -1.79 18.46 -16.64
CA PRO A 465 -2.56 18.78 -17.84
C PRO A 465 -1.81 18.35 -19.12
N PHE A 466 -2.54 17.71 -20.04
CA PHE A 466 -1.99 17.19 -21.29
C PHE A 466 -2.95 17.42 -22.47
N GLY A 467 -2.41 17.35 -23.69
CA GLY A 467 -3.16 17.47 -24.94
C GLY A 467 -3.43 18.91 -25.34
N ALA A 468 -4.41 19.10 -26.23
CA ALA A 468 -4.71 20.41 -26.82
C ALA A 468 -5.23 21.45 -25.81
N TYR A 469 -5.66 21.01 -24.61
CA TYR A 469 -6.20 21.87 -23.56
C TYR A 469 -5.30 21.98 -22.33
N ALA A 470 -4.01 21.62 -22.46
CA ALA A 470 -3.07 21.67 -21.34
C ALA A 470 -2.94 23.08 -20.76
N GLU A 471 -2.93 24.11 -21.62
CA GLU A 471 -2.84 25.52 -21.22
C GLU A 471 -3.98 25.92 -20.28
N GLN A 472 -5.23 25.62 -20.65
CA GLN A 472 -6.40 25.90 -19.80
C GLN A 472 -6.37 25.09 -18.51
N GLY A 473 -5.75 23.90 -18.53
CA GLY A 473 -5.51 23.13 -17.31
C GLY A 473 -4.55 23.80 -16.35
N TYR A 474 -3.41 24.28 -16.82
CA TYR A 474 -2.47 25.02 -15.99
C TYR A 474 -3.03 26.37 -15.52
N GLU A 475 -3.82 27.05 -16.35
CA GLU A 475 -4.56 28.24 -15.93
C GLU A 475 -5.53 27.94 -14.79
N ARG A 476 -6.28 26.83 -14.88
CA ARG A 476 -7.18 26.40 -13.80
C ARG A 476 -6.44 26.07 -12.51
N LEU A 477 -5.27 25.42 -12.60
CA LEU A 477 -4.45 25.11 -11.42
C LEU A 477 -3.92 26.38 -10.75
N ARG A 478 -3.43 27.35 -11.52
CA ARG A 478 -3.04 28.67 -10.99
C ARG A 478 -4.21 29.38 -10.31
N GLN A 479 -5.39 29.36 -10.95
CA GLN A 479 -6.60 29.93 -10.37
C GLN A 479 -6.94 29.27 -9.03
N PHE A 480 -6.92 27.94 -8.93
CA PHE A 480 -7.17 27.23 -7.69
C PHE A 480 -6.15 27.56 -6.60
N LEU A 481 -4.87 27.67 -6.96
CA LEU A 481 -3.85 28.08 -6.00
C LEU A 481 -4.11 29.50 -5.48
N LYS A 482 -4.55 30.41 -6.36
CA LYS A 482 -4.96 31.77 -6.00
C LYS A 482 -6.12 31.78 -5.01
N GLU A 483 -7.18 31.04 -5.32
CA GLU A 483 -8.38 30.96 -4.49
C GLU A 483 -8.07 30.35 -3.11
N GLN A 484 -7.12 29.41 -3.01
CA GLN A 484 -6.66 28.88 -1.72
C GLN A 484 -5.93 29.95 -0.89
N LEU A 485 -5.20 30.87 -1.52
CA LEU A 485 -4.44 31.91 -0.83
C LEU A 485 -5.27 33.13 -0.43
N GLU A 486 -6.21 33.54 -1.29
CA GLU A 486 -6.99 34.79 -1.15
C GLU A 486 -8.39 34.55 -0.56
N GLU A 487 -9.08 33.52 -1.04
CA GLU A 487 -10.48 33.24 -0.69
C GLU A 487 -10.62 32.17 0.41
N GLY A 488 -9.50 31.56 0.81
CA GLY A 488 -9.48 30.49 1.81
C GLY A 488 -10.12 29.20 1.30
N VAL A 489 -10.01 28.90 -0.01
CA VAL A 489 -10.42 27.60 -0.54
C VAL A 489 -9.74 26.50 0.24
N GLU A 490 -10.56 25.61 0.79
CA GLU A 490 -10.05 24.53 1.60
C GLU A 490 -9.68 23.36 0.71
N ARG A 491 -10.43 23.08 -0.36
CA ARG A 491 -10.29 21.86 -1.16
C ARG A 491 -10.62 22.07 -2.63
N ILE A 492 -10.02 21.21 -3.45
CA ILE A 492 -10.29 21.08 -4.88
C ILE A 492 -10.61 19.63 -5.26
N SER A 493 -11.36 19.44 -6.34
CA SER A 493 -11.53 18.15 -7.00
C SER A 493 -10.64 18.03 -8.24
N ALA A 494 -10.00 16.87 -8.36
CA ALA A 494 -9.14 16.51 -9.49
C ALA A 494 -9.59 15.17 -10.09
N PRO A 495 -10.60 15.17 -10.97
CA PRO A 495 -10.95 14.02 -11.79
C PRO A 495 -9.93 13.77 -12.91
N GLY A 496 -9.66 12.52 -13.24
CA GLY A 496 -8.79 12.20 -14.37
C GLY A 496 -8.43 10.72 -14.50
N VAL A 497 -7.33 10.48 -15.20
CA VAL A 497 -6.73 9.15 -15.38
C VAL A 497 -5.34 9.14 -14.80
N ILE A 498 -4.98 8.08 -14.07
CA ILE A 498 -3.62 7.91 -13.55
C ILE A 498 -2.69 7.41 -14.65
N VAL A 499 -1.60 8.13 -14.93
CA VAL A 499 -0.57 7.76 -15.90
C VAL A 499 0.84 7.89 -15.32
N GLY A 500 1.45 6.78 -14.93
CA GLY A 500 2.83 6.80 -14.40
C GLY A 500 2.96 7.55 -13.07
N GLN A 501 4.20 7.96 -12.77
CA GLN A 501 4.57 8.55 -11.48
C GLN A 501 5.67 9.61 -11.66
N VAL A 502 5.73 10.57 -10.74
CA VAL A 502 6.78 11.59 -10.67
C VAL A 502 7.39 11.60 -9.28
N THR A 503 8.70 11.78 -9.21
CA THR A 503 9.44 11.95 -7.95
C THR A 503 9.51 13.43 -7.62
N LEU A 504 9.02 13.79 -6.44
CA LEU A 504 9.10 15.13 -5.86
C LEU A 504 10.50 15.40 -5.33
N MET A 505 10.82 16.66 -5.08
CA MET A 505 12.12 17.08 -4.54
C MET A 505 12.42 16.48 -3.16
N SER A 506 11.37 16.12 -2.41
CA SER A 506 11.49 15.37 -1.15
C SER A 506 11.97 13.92 -1.33
N GLY A 507 12.07 13.42 -2.57
CA GLY A 507 12.33 12.02 -2.91
C GLY A 507 11.05 11.14 -2.90
N GLN A 508 9.91 11.70 -2.48
CA GLN A 508 8.62 10.99 -2.52
C GLN A 508 8.16 10.82 -3.97
N THR A 509 7.76 9.61 -4.35
CA THR A 509 7.18 9.35 -5.68
C THR A 509 5.66 9.27 -5.58
N VAL A 510 4.97 10.07 -6.41
CA VAL A 510 3.51 10.16 -6.45
C VAL A 510 2.97 9.85 -7.85
N PRO A 511 1.80 9.20 -7.95
CA PRO A 511 1.14 8.96 -9.24
C PRO A 511 0.71 10.26 -9.94
N VAL A 512 0.81 10.30 -11.26
CA VAL A 512 0.42 11.47 -12.06
C VAL A 512 -1.00 11.28 -12.58
N ILE A 513 -1.85 12.27 -12.38
CA ILE A 513 -3.21 12.36 -12.93
C ILE A 513 -3.15 13.22 -14.18
N LEU A 514 -3.68 12.70 -15.30
CA LEU A 514 -4.12 13.53 -16.43
C LEU A 514 -5.53 14.04 -16.11
N PRO A 515 -5.68 15.32 -15.74
CA PRO A 515 -6.96 15.83 -15.30
C PRO A 515 -7.92 15.99 -16.48
N THR A 516 -9.21 15.76 -16.23
CA THR A 516 -10.27 16.34 -17.06
C THR A 516 -10.66 17.69 -16.49
N LEU A 517 -10.65 18.73 -17.32
CA LEU A 517 -11.04 20.08 -16.90
C LEU A 517 -12.51 20.15 -16.45
N ARG A 518 -13.34 19.26 -16.98
CA ARG A 518 -14.73 19.11 -16.52
C ARG A 518 -14.71 18.44 -15.16
N CYS A 519 -15.42 19.03 -14.21
CA CYS A 519 -15.60 18.51 -12.85
C CYS A 519 -14.39 18.69 -11.92
N MET A 520 -13.44 19.54 -12.34
CA MET A 520 -12.54 20.24 -11.45
C MET A 520 -13.26 21.45 -10.84
N TYR A 521 -13.46 21.40 -9.53
CA TYR A 521 -14.10 22.43 -8.74
C TYR A 521 -13.24 22.78 -7.54
N SER A 522 -13.32 24.03 -7.10
CA SER A 522 -12.81 24.53 -5.83
C SER A 522 -14.01 25.01 -5.00
N TRP A 523 -13.94 24.88 -3.68
CA TRP A 523 -14.96 25.45 -2.81
C TRP A 523 -14.40 25.85 -1.45
N THR A 524 -15.09 26.80 -0.83
CA THR A 524 -14.90 27.19 0.57
C THR A 524 -16.10 26.70 1.37
N THR A 525 -15.84 26.27 2.61
CA THR A 525 -16.91 25.88 3.55
C THR A 525 -17.89 27.05 3.75
N SER A 526 -17.39 28.28 3.80
CA SER A 526 -18.18 29.51 3.89
C SER A 526 -19.09 29.77 2.68
N ALA A 527 -18.60 29.58 1.45
CA ALA A 527 -19.43 29.77 0.25
C ALA A 527 -20.52 28.68 0.15
N LEU A 528 -20.21 27.45 0.56
CA LEU A 528 -21.17 26.37 0.58
C LEU A 528 -22.26 26.61 1.64
N ILE A 529 -21.89 27.03 2.86
CA ILE A 529 -22.84 27.45 3.90
C ILE A 529 -23.74 28.58 3.39
N LYS A 530 -23.17 29.61 2.73
CA LYS A 530 -23.96 30.71 2.16
C LYS A 530 -24.97 30.21 1.12
N THR A 531 -24.58 29.22 0.32
CA THR A 531 -25.46 28.62 -0.71
C THR A 531 -26.58 27.82 -0.07
N VAL A 532 -26.29 27.03 0.97
CA VAL A 532 -27.26 26.13 1.62
C VAL A 532 -28.20 26.86 2.59
N CYS A 533 -27.67 27.84 3.35
CA CYS A 533 -28.39 28.46 4.46
C CYS A 533 -28.79 29.93 4.18
N GLY A 534 -28.49 30.48 3.00
CA GLY A 534 -28.77 31.85 2.61
C GLY A 534 -27.74 32.88 3.13
N GLU A 535 -28.02 34.18 2.93
CA GLU A 535 -27.04 35.25 3.27
C GLU A 535 -26.86 35.50 4.77
N SER A 536 -27.77 35.03 5.62
CA SER A 536 -27.75 35.22 7.08
C SER A 536 -28.19 33.93 7.80
N PRO A 537 -27.30 32.93 7.89
CA PRO A 537 -27.63 31.62 8.46
C PRO A 537 -27.61 31.62 9.99
N ASP A 538 -28.52 30.87 10.61
CA ASP A 538 -28.50 30.62 12.06
C ASP A 538 -27.22 29.86 12.46
N GLU A 539 -26.64 30.21 13.61
CA GLU A 539 -25.37 29.63 14.11
C GLU A 539 -25.42 28.09 14.22
N SER A 540 -26.59 27.55 14.59
CA SER A 540 -26.83 26.10 14.62
C SER A 540 -26.82 25.45 13.23
N ALA A 541 -27.32 26.14 12.21
CA ALA A 541 -27.34 25.64 10.84
C ALA A 541 -25.93 25.67 10.24
N VAL A 542 -25.17 26.74 10.52
CA VAL A 542 -23.74 26.84 10.18
C VAL A 542 -22.97 25.67 10.79
N GLN A 543 -23.12 25.43 12.10
CA GLN A 543 -22.43 24.33 12.77
C GLN A 543 -22.82 22.96 12.23
N GLY A 544 -24.10 22.74 11.91
CA GLY A 544 -24.58 21.48 11.34
C GLY A 544 -23.99 21.18 9.96
N VAL A 545 -23.96 22.19 9.08
CA VAL A 545 -23.35 22.05 7.75
C VAL A 545 -21.84 21.89 7.84
N THR A 546 -21.15 22.67 8.68
CA THR A 546 -19.70 22.52 8.92
C THR A 546 -19.39 21.13 9.45
N ASN A 547 -20.08 20.67 10.49
CA ASN A 547 -19.86 19.34 11.07
C ASN A 547 -20.08 18.23 10.05
N PHE A 548 -21.09 18.33 9.18
CA PHE A 548 -21.25 17.36 8.10
C PHE A 548 -20.10 17.42 7.12
N LEU A 549 -19.70 18.60 6.64
CA LEU A 549 -18.65 18.72 5.64
C LEU A 549 -17.32 18.20 6.20
N GLU A 550 -17.03 18.50 7.46
CA GLU A 550 -15.91 17.94 8.20
C GLU A 550 -16.05 16.42 8.35
N ARG A 551 -17.21 15.88 8.74
CA ARG A 551 -17.39 14.42 8.87
C ARG A 551 -17.28 13.71 7.53
N VAL A 552 -17.90 14.22 6.47
CA VAL A 552 -17.72 13.68 5.12
C VAL A 552 -16.25 13.70 4.74
N TYR A 553 -15.56 14.80 5.01
CA TYR A 553 -14.16 14.96 4.64
C TYR A 553 -13.21 14.05 5.45
N TYR A 554 -13.37 13.99 6.77
CA TYR A 554 -12.47 13.28 7.68
C TYR A 554 -12.83 11.80 7.82
N GLU A 555 -14.13 11.44 7.95
CA GLU A 555 -14.55 10.04 8.07
C GLU A 555 -14.38 9.29 6.76
N LEU A 556 -14.46 9.98 5.61
CA LEU A 556 -14.41 9.35 4.29
C LEU A 556 -13.14 9.70 3.52
N ARG A 557 -12.07 10.09 4.23
CA ARG A 557 -10.76 10.38 3.64
C ARG A 557 -10.28 9.20 2.78
N ASN A 558 -10.13 9.42 1.48
CA ASN A 558 -9.80 8.37 0.52
C ASN A 558 -8.96 8.91 -0.65
N LEU A 559 -8.47 8.00 -1.49
CA LEU A 559 -7.63 8.33 -2.66
C LEU A 559 -8.44 8.63 -3.93
N GLY A 560 -9.74 8.33 -3.93
CA GLY A 560 -10.61 8.56 -5.07
C GLY A 560 -10.37 7.60 -6.24
N ILE A 561 -9.80 6.43 -5.99
CA ILE A 561 -9.49 5.45 -7.05
C ILE A 561 -10.65 4.49 -7.23
N MET A 562 -11.16 3.95 -6.12
CA MET A 562 -12.20 2.94 -6.15
C MET A 562 -13.55 3.55 -6.58
N PRO A 563 -14.41 2.81 -7.29
CA PRO A 563 -15.71 3.32 -7.73
C PRO A 563 -16.56 3.94 -6.60
N GLN A 564 -16.53 3.32 -5.42
CA GLN A 564 -17.20 3.78 -4.21
C GLN A 564 -16.62 5.10 -3.72
N GLU A 565 -15.30 5.23 -3.73
CA GLU A 565 -14.57 6.44 -3.37
C GLU A 565 -14.83 7.57 -4.36
N ARG A 566 -14.87 7.27 -5.66
CA ARG A 566 -15.24 8.26 -6.68
C ARG A 566 -16.67 8.74 -6.47
N ALA A 567 -17.59 7.84 -6.14
CA ALA A 567 -18.98 8.17 -5.88
C ALA A 567 -19.12 9.07 -4.65
N ILE A 568 -18.38 8.78 -3.58
CA ILE A 568 -18.44 9.53 -2.32
C ILE A 568 -17.74 10.89 -2.43
N ASN A 569 -16.61 10.96 -3.14
CA ASN A 569 -15.92 12.22 -3.38
C ASN A 569 -16.77 13.12 -4.28
N TYR A 570 -17.37 12.57 -5.33
CA TYR A 570 -18.30 13.31 -6.16
C TYR A 570 -19.56 13.75 -5.38
N ALA A 571 -20.06 12.89 -4.49
CA ALA A 571 -21.16 13.25 -3.61
C ALA A 571 -20.81 14.46 -2.74
N ALA A 572 -19.57 14.55 -2.24
CA ALA A 572 -19.07 15.66 -1.46
C ALA A 572 -18.91 16.96 -2.27
N THR A 573 -18.67 16.88 -3.59
CA THR A 573 -18.47 18.05 -4.44
C THR A 573 -19.75 18.58 -5.09
N ASN A 574 -20.77 17.73 -5.23
CA ASN A 574 -22.00 18.12 -5.88
C ASN A 574 -22.93 18.91 -4.94
N ALA A 575 -22.69 20.22 -4.85
CA ALA A 575 -23.44 21.18 -4.05
C ALA A 575 -24.97 21.12 -4.28
N LEU A 576 -25.44 20.81 -5.49
CA LEU A 576 -26.88 20.78 -5.82
C LEU A 576 -27.66 19.66 -5.11
N ASN A 577 -27.01 18.52 -4.84
CA ASN A 577 -27.66 17.43 -4.12
C ASN A 577 -27.56 17.64 -2.61
N ILE A 578 -26.42 18.18 -2.16
CA ILE A 578 -26.16 18.55 -0.77
C ILE A 578 -27.17 19.61 -0.31
N GLU A 579 -27.32 20.71 -1.04
CA GLU A 579 -28.20 21.83 -0.70
C GLU A 579 -29.61 21.38 -0.30
N ARG A 580 -30.26 20.54 -1.14
CA ARG A 580 -31.62 20.07 -0.88
C ARG A 580 -31.74 19.12 0.30
N ILE A 581 -30.73 18.29 0.53
CA ILE A 581 -30.73 17.33 1.64
C ILE A 581 -30.61 18.10 2.96
N PHE A 582 -29.76 19.11 2.97
CA PHE A 582 -29.49 19.91 4.15
C PHE A 582 -30.55 20.93 4.49
N GLU A 583 -31.12 21.60 3.49
CA GLU A 583 -32.26 22.48 3.72
C GLU A 583 -33.36 21.71 4.47
N ALA A 584 -33.65 20.47 4.04
CA ALA A 584 -34.61 19.60 4.71
C ALA A 584 -34.15 19.09 6.08
N ALA A 585 -32.85 18.83 6.29
CA ALA A 585 -32.32 18.35 7.57
C ALA A 585 -32.29 19.46 8.63
N ILE A 586 -31.93 20.69 8.25
CA ILE A 586 -31.90 21.87 9.11
C ILE A 586 -33.32 22.21 9.59
N LEU A 587 -34.30 22.23 8.67
CA LEU A 587 -35.71 22.49 9.00
C LEU A 587 -36.28 21.48 10.00
N GLU A 588 -35.76 20.25 10.03
CA GLU A 588 -36.22 19.17 10.90
C GLU A 588 -35.33 18.98 12.15
N GLU A 589 -34.36 19.88 12.38
CA GLU A 589 -33.37 19.84 13.48
C GLU A 589 -32.64 18.48 13.58
N MET A 590 -32.20 17.93 12.45
CA MET A 590 -31.52 16.63 12.42
C MET A 590 -30.03 16.76 12.09
N ASP A 591 -29.23 15.91 12.73
CA ASP A 591 -27.79 15.77 12.50
C ASP A 591 -27.48 14.51 11.69
N LEU A 592 -26.37 14.53 10.95
CA LEU A 592 -25.88 13.36 10.24
C LEU A 592 -25.48 12.27 11.25
N ASP A 593 -25.93 11.04 11.03
CA ASP A 593 -25.56 9.84 11.80
C ASP A 593 -24.44 9.08 11.08
N SER A 594 -24.72 8.63 9.86
CA SER A 594 -23.85 7.76 9.06
C SER A 594 -23.91 8.06 7.56
N ILE A 595 -22.85 7.66 6.86
CA ILE A 595 -22.75 7.69 5.39
C ILE A 595 -22.44 6.28 4.92
N GLU A 596 -23.29 5.74 4.04
CA GLU A 596 -23.14 4.41 3.46
C GLU A 596 -23.12 4.49 1.94
N VAL A 597 -22.30 3.64 1.30
CA VAL A 597 -22.20 3.56 -0.16
C VAL A 597 -22.33 2.10 -0.59
N GLU A 598 -23.30 1.82 -1.46
CA GLU A 598 -23.59 0.47 -1.96
C GLU A 598 -23.78 0.46 -3.48
N PRO A 599 -23.55 -0.68 -4.16
CA PRO A 599 -23.78 -0.77 -5.60
C PRO A 599 -25.26 -0.51 -5.91
N SER A 600 -25.54 0.37 -6.87
CA SER A 600 -26.91 0.71 -7.23
C SER A 600 -27.49 -0.30 -8.21
N PRO A 601 -28.70 -0.82 -7.97
CA PRO A 601 -29.41 -1.63 -8.96
C PRO A 601 -30.01 -0.77 -10.09
N LEU A 602 -29.92 0.57 -10.02
CA LEU A 602 -30.56 1.51 -10.95
C LEU A 602 -29.66 1.87 -12.16
N CYS A 603 -28.72 1.00 -12.52
CA CYS A 603 -27.74 1.25 -13.57
C CYS A 603 -28.15 0.75 -14.96
N ARG A 604 -27.61 1.40 -15.98
CA ARG A 604 -27.58 0.86 -17.34
C ARG A 604 -26.54 -0.26 -17.41
N GLN A 605 -26.63 -1.08 -18.44
CA GLN A 605 -25.81 -2.29 -18.60
C GLN A 605 -24.29 -2.00 -18.67
N ASP A 606 -23.90 -0.77 -19.04
CA ASP A 606 -22.51 -0.30 -19.12
C ASP A 606 -22.19 0.80 -18.10
N SER A 607 -23.07 1.01 -17.11
CA SER A 607 -22.88 2.01 -16.05
C SER A 607 -22.45 1.35 -14.74
N GLU A 608 -21.46 1.94 -14.10
CA GLU A 608 -21.04 1.69 -12.74
C GLU A 608 -21.64 2.76 -11.83
N CYS A 609 -22.79 2.48 -11.22
CA CYS A 609 -23.43 3.41 -10.29
C CYS A 609 -23.53 2.89 -8.87
N TRP A 610 -23.49 3.85 -7.95
CA TRP A 610 -23.44 3.64 -6.52
C TRP A 610 -24.51 4.49 -5.85
N ASP A 611 -25.27 3.88 -4.95
CA ASP A 611 -26.22 4.57 -4.10
C ASP A 611 -25.47 5.09 -2.87
N VAL A 612 -25.46 6.42 -2.70
CA VAL A 612 -24.94 7.10 -1.52
C VAL A 612 -26.12 7.39 -0.59
N LYS A 613 -26.06 6.85 0.62
CA LYS A 613 -27.07 7.00 1.67
C LYS A 613 -26.52 7.86 2.81
N LEU A 614 -27.24 8.93 3.12
CA LEU A 614 -26.99 9.80 4.25
C LEU A 614 -28.09 9.60 5.28
N THR A 615 -27.75 9.05 6.44
CA THR A 615 -28.70 8.81 7.52
C THR A 615 -28.64 9.95 8.51
N PHE A 616 -29.78 10.54 8.85
CA PHE A 616 -29.90 11.63 9.81
C PHE A 616 -30.74 11.20 11.01
N PHE A 617 -30.44 11.75 12.18
CA PHE A 617 -31.18 11.52 13.41
C PHE A 617 -31.40 12.84 14.15
N ASN A 618 -32.44 12.92 14.98
CA ASN A 618 -32.66 14.08 15.83
C ASN A 618 -31.97 13.87 17.19
N PRO A 619 -30.94 14.66 17.54
CA PRO A 619 -30.17 14.47 18.78
C PRO A 619 -30.99 14.78 20.05
N ARG A 620 -32.05 15.60 19.95
CA ARG A 620 -32.93 15.94 21.08
C ARG A 620 -34.00 14.87 21.31
N ARG A 621 -34.29 14.03 20.32
CA ARG A 621 -35.38 13.04 20.32
C ARG A 621 -34.95 11.68 19.79
N VAL A 622 -33.77 11.21 20.20
CA VAL A 622 -33.12 9.98 19.69
C VAL A 622 -34.01 8.74 19.80
N PHE A 623 -34.83 8.63 20.87
CA PHE A 623 -35.68 7.46 21.12
C PHE A 623 -37.14 7.62 20.64
N GLU A 624 -37.52 8.83 20.20
CA GLU A 624 -38.91 9.15 19.83
C GLU A 624 -39.08 9.35 18.33
N GLN A 625 -38.04 9.82 17.64
CA GLN A 625 -38.07 10.14 16.22
C GLN A 625 -37.24 9.11 15.44
N ALA A 626 -37.87 8.53 14.41
CA ALA A 626 -37.19 7.64 13.48
C ALA A 626 -36.10 8.40 12.71
N ARG A 627 -35.00 7.71 12.40
CA ARG A 627 -33.94 8.22 11.53
C ARG A 627 -34.49 8.48 10.13
N LYS A 628 -33.92 9.45 9.41
CA LYS A 628 -34.30 9.75 8.03
C LYS A 628 -33.12 9.48 7.12
N VAL A 629 -33.33 8.65 6.10
CA VAL A 629 -32.30 8.34 5.11
C VAL A 629 -32.57 9.15 3.86
N TYR A 630 -31.54 9.79 3.33
CA TYR A 630 -31.50 10.39 2.00
C TYR A 630 -30.61 9.53 1.10
N ARG A 631 -31.10 9.15 -0.08
CA ARG A 631 -30.35 8.36 -1.06
C ARG A 631 -30.32 9.06 -2.40
N PHE A 632 -29.15 9.12 -3.00
CA PHE A 632 -28.97 9.50 -4.40
C PHE A 632 -27.97 8.56 -5.07
N THR A 633 -28.09 8.43 -6.38
CA THR A 633 -27.29 7.50 -7.17
C THR A 633 -26.25 8.30 -7.95
N VAL A 634 -25.01 7.83 -7.96
CA VAL A 634 -23.89 8.44 -8.70
C VAL A 634 -23.35 7.41 -9.67
N ASP A 635 -23.29 7.74 -10.96
CA ASP A 635 -22.61 6.97 -11.99
C ASP A 635 -21.17 7.46 -12.12
N VAL A 636 -20.21 6.56 -11.89
CA VAL A 636 -18.76 6.83 -11.85
C VAL A 636 -18.02 6.16 -13.01
N SER A 637 -18.73 5.80 -14.08
CA SER A 637 -18.18 5.10 -15.25
C SER A 637 -17.23 5.95 -16.09
N ASP A 638 -17.31 7.27 -15.97
CA ASP A 638 -16.50 8.23 -16.72
C ASP A 638 -15.63 9.06 -15.76
N MET A 639 -14.64 9.77 -16.30
CA MET A 639 -13.71 10.62 -15.54
C MET A 639 -14.45 11.68 -14.72
N CYS A 640 -15.54 12.23 -15.27
CA CYS A 640 -16.48 13.04 -14.50
C CYS A 640 -17.73 12.22 -14.14
N PRO A 641 -17.92 11.89 -12.85
CA PRO A 641 -19.14 11.24 -12.40
C PRO A 641 -20.39 12.10 -12.59
N VAL A 642 -21.55 11.45 -12.65
CA VAL A 642 -22.84 12.12 -12.83
C VAL A 642 -23.89 11.60 -11.85
N SER A 643 -24.77 12.49 -11.41
CA SER A 643 -25.91 12.09 -10.57
C SER A 643 -27.02 11.47 -11.41
N VAL A 644 -27.52 10.31 -10.99
CA VAL A 644 -28.59 9.58 -11.66
C VAL A 644 -29.90 9.74 -10.89
N GLY A 645 -30.88 10.37 -11.53
CA GLY A 645 -32.21 10.55 -10.96
C GLY A 645 -32.29 11.67 -9.91
N ARG A 646 -33.33 11.61 -9.07
CA ARG A 646 -33.58 12.57 -7.99
C ARG A 646 -33.26 11.93 -6.64
N VAL A 647 -32.83 12.75 -5.68
CA VAL A 647 -32.69 12.37 -4.27
C VAL A 647 -34.01 11.77 -3.77
N ARG A 648 -33.93 10.62 -3.09
CA ARG A 648 -35.05 9.94 -2.44
C ARG A 648 -34.85 10.02 -0.93
N SER A 649 -35.93 10.05 -0.16
CA SER A 649 -35.85 9.98 1.29
C SER A 649 -36.97 9.16 1.90
N TRP A 650 -36.68 8.53 3.04
CA TRP A 650 -37.63 7.75 3.83
C TRP A 650 -37.18 7.66 5.29
N PHE A 651 -38.08 7.24 6.19
CA PHE A 651 -37.76 7.04 7.61
C PHE A 651 -37.40 5.58 7.90
N VAL A 652 -36.47 5.38 8.84
CA VAL A 652 -35.96 4.08 9.29
C VAL A 652 -35.89 4.10 10.82
N ARG A 653 -36.31 3.01 11.47
CA ARG A 653 -36.29 2.91 12.93
C ARG A 653 -34.91 2.53 13.46
#